data_AF-A0A1E7Q868-F1
#
_entry.id   AF-A0A1E7Q868-F1
#
_cell.length_a   1.000
_cell.length_b   1.000
_cell.length_c   1.000
_cell.angle_alpha   90.00
_cell.angle_beta   90.00
_cell.angle_gamma   90.00
#
_symmetry.space_group_name_H-M   'P 1'
#
loop_
_entity.id
_entity.type
_entity.pdbx_description
1 polymer ?
#
loop_
_entity_poly.entity_id
_entity_poly.type
_entity_poly.pdbx_seq_one_letter_code
_entity_poly.pdbx_strand_id
1 'polypeptide(L)'
;MLRTDLKIFKSERMTQQSDAGGQRTANEVQNGQLNEVFGNISDIDHAQSAVDIAKIYPAVSTANTDLLQDGHILINEPPLDPLVDVMIVEANGVNDGSTRADIVEAIESSVVASLLLRSGMSGFVAGQDQISDVDLQQNNAGPGEQKIVQLGIGRVYALAVEYTGNESDEWPRFQHFIKITETGSGYYRFEPPIPRATPGRDKNVNGQIRCTVLRDTTVGAGVIYHGVTQLTASATGSELQVSKTAGRVTPQLQQGFERLNNVPFAKTEEGLLRKNITLPAIGAAYEVEITDFFAISSVDFIVSYVSNNRAFNDYVNANALTGTTLSFTTARMPDTGSTITISYFSSERYQNYNNASAIPGGYTLLFKTIEGTVFDGSRSQRYSITKRLPNEILVFEVTPSGQEYRQAATLDLITGEPSYVNNHSALQYTAILENNAASGESATSCYFAIPFDNVIADSFYVSVALVAGGLLSASGDSSGNITGVSVTGAISGNIVNLTFAEPVKLSTLKYNINELVDLVPPTNLYGINPLRLPKGGAVQLFRTYGVICLAHNQYEQYPSLTPAQTLTRRPNSFIDIVDSTGASLWHPLSTHYEYDKATGEVTIVDVTGFTAPYELIDTLSELTLVTGVTGSTLKIRAPLVGSFPAGSIVSSVYQLGDLQARTTNMFDQNIWDGTWADVIKGDPATANYNAINYPIEVANQSAVNERWAIIFTSDTAFRCVGKNVGQVASGDILNDFSPINPATNQPFFIIRSSGWGGGWQPGNVLRFNTVAASKPAVLLRSVSAGHSAIEQDSIRLHFRGNAE
;
A
#
# COMPACT_ATOMS: atom_id res chain seq x y z
N MET A 1 3.51 11.76 40.63
CA MET A 1 3.20 12.31 39.27
C MET A 1 1.77 12.81 39.14
N LEU A 2 1.57 13.92 38.43
CA LEU A 2 0.30 14.61 38.15
C LEU A 2 0.00 14.63 36.65
N ARG A 3 -1.25 14.87 36.25
CA ARG A 3 -1.63 15.02 34.81
C ARG A 3 -0.85 16.15 34.13
N THR A 4 -0.59 17.25 34.83
CA THR A 4 0.20 18.40 34.33
C THR A 4 1.67 18.06 34.09
N ASP A 5 2.15 16.94 34.63
CA ASP A 5 3.52 16.46 34.41
C ASP A 5 3.62 15.67 33.10
N LEU A 6 2.50 15.27 32.49
CA LEU A 6 2.46 14.61 31.18
C LEU A 6 2.35 15.67 30.09
N LYS A 7 3.43 15.83 29.32
CA LYS A 7 3.55 16.89 28.31
C LYS A 7 3.89 16.30 26.95
N ILE A 8 3.52 17.01 25.89
CA ILE A 8 4.00 16.74 24.54
C ILE A 8 4.88 17.91 24.13
N PHE A 9 6.16 17.66 23.88
CA PHE A 9 7.11 18.68 23.44
C PHE A 9 7.31 18.68 21.93
N LYS A 10 7.64 19.84 21.39
CA LYS A 10 7.99 20.07 19.98
C LYS A 10 9.43 19.64 19.69
N SER A 11 9.70 19.16 18.48
CA SER A 11 11.07 18.98 17.98
C SER A 11 11.74 20.33 17.68
N GLU A 12 13.06 20.32 17.47
CA GLU A 12 13.86 21.51 17.14
C GLU A 12 13.25 22.34 15.99
N ARG A 13 12.72 21.67 14.97
CA ARG A 13 12.13 22.30 13.78
C ARG A 13 10.78 21.68 13.45
N MET A 14 9.72 22.47 13.52
CA MET A 14 8.33 22.07 13.20
C MET A 14 7.91 22.50 11.79
N THR A 15 8.84 22.44 10.82
CA THR A 15 8.57 22.81 9.41
C THR A 15 8.36 21.58 8.53
N GLN A 16 8.05 21.75 7.24
CA GLN A 16 7.97 20.66 6.27
C GLN A 16 9.24 20.48 5.41
N GLN A 17 10.34 21.14 5.77
CA GLN A 17 11.62 21.00 5.07
C GLN A 17 12.31 19.66 5.38
N SER A 18 13.27 19.26 4.55
CA SER A 18 13.99 17.97 4.71
C SER A 18 14.75 17.86 6.03
N ASP A 19 15.18 18.98 6.59
CA ASP A 19 15.92 19.11 7.85
C ASP A 19 15.00 19.32 9.07
N ALA A 20 13.67 19.28 8.90
CA ALA A 20 12.72 19.37 10.01
C ALA A 20 12.81 18.17 10.96
N GLY A 21 12.21 18.24 12.14
CA GLY A 21 12.38 17.22 13.18
C GLY A 21 13.56 17.56 14.10
N GLY A 22 14.44 16.59 14.34
CA GLY A 22 15.58 16.74 15.25
C GLY A 22 15.20 16.54 16.73
N GLN A 23 16.06 17.01 17.62
CA GLN A 23 16.01 16.72 19.07
C GLN A 23 14.76 17.28 19.76
N ARG A 24 14.48 16.81 20.97
CA ARG A 24 13.42 17.35 21.82
C ARG A 24 13.79 18.75 22.33
N THR A 25 12.84 19.69 22.30
CA THR A 25 12.98 21.02 22.92
C THR A 25 12.20 21.12 24.23
N ALA A 26 12.34 22.23 24.96
CA ALA A 26 11.49 22.55 26.11
C ALA A 26 10.13 23.17 25.72
N ASN A 27 9.89 23.38 24.42
CA ASN A 27 8.66 24.01 23.95
C ASN A 27 7.52 22.99 23.95
N GLU A 28 6.53 23.21 24.79
CA GLU A 28 5.34 22.37 24.92
C GLU A 28 4.32 22.68 23.80
N VAL A 29 3.69 21.64 23.27
CA VAL A 29 2.51 21.75 22.39
C VAL A 29 1.35 22.26 23.23
N GLN A 30 0.85 23.45 22.93
CA GLN A 30 -0.22 24.07 23.70
C GLN A 30 -1.58 23.47 23.33
N ASN A 31 -2.36 23.06 24.34
CA ASN A 31 -3.70 22.54 24.11
C ASN A 31 -4.64 23.62 23.54
N GLY A 32 -5.50 23.26 22.59
CA GLY A 32 -6.49 24.14 21.98
C GLY A 32 -5.95 25.25 21.08
N GLN A 33 -4.63 25.43 21.00
CA GLN A 33 -4.02 26.43 20.12
C GLN A 33 -3.95 25.92 18.67
N LEU A 34 -4.32 26.78 17.74
CA LEU A 34 -4.29 26.46 16.32
C LEU A 34 -2.86 26.36 15.80
N ASN A 35 -2.64 25.40 14.92
CA ASN A 35 -1.39 25.21 14.18
C ASN A 35 -0.14 24.90 15.01
N GLU A 36 -0.33 24.31 16.19
CA GLU A 36 0.78 23.97 17.09
C GLU A 36 1.65 22.80 16.59
N VAL A 37 1.07 21.90 15.79
CA VAL A 37 1.71 20.69 15.28
C VAL A 37 1.75 20.68 13.76
N PHE A 38 0.58 20.79 13.11
CA PHE A 38 0.45 20.93 11.67
C PHE A 38 0.00 22.35 11.33
N GLY A 39 0.43 22.88 10.19
CA GLY A 39 -0.10 24.16 9.69
C GLY A 39 -1.52 24.03 9.14
N ASN A 40 -2.11 25.17 8.76
CA ASN A 40 -3.37 25.21 8.03
C ASN A 40 -3.28 24.37 6.75
N ILE A 41 -4.38 23.74 6.37
CA ILE A 41 -4.51 23.13 5.05
C ILE A 41 -4.90 24.26 4.09
N SER A 42 -4.13 24.44 3.02
CA SER A 42 -4.39 25.50 2.04
C SER A 42 -5.32 25.02 0.92
N ASP A 43 -5.94 25.97 0.20
CA ASP A 43 -6.72 25.66 -1.02
C ASP A 43 -5.88 24.90 -2.06
N ILE A 44 -4.57 25.16 -2.09
CA ILE A 44 -3.64 24.45 -2.97
C ILE A 44 -3.48 23.00 -2.52
N ASP A 45 -3.40 22.73 -1.21
CA ASP A 45 -3.31 21.37 -0.67
C ASP A 45 -4.57 20.56 -1.00
N HIS A 46 -5.75 21.18 -0.99
CA HIS A 46 -7.00 20.55 -1.46
C HIS A 46 -7.04 20.37 -2.99
N ALA A 47 -6.32 21.20 -3.75
CA ALA A 47 -6.28 21.07 -5.21
C ALA A 47 -5.27 20.01 -5.70
N GLN A 48 -4.08 19.97 -5.11
CA GLN A 48 -2.97 19.12 -5.60
C GLN A 48 -2.70 17.90 -4.71
N SER A 49 -3.33 17.83 -3.54
CA SER A 49 -3.01 16.91 -2.43
C SER A 49 -1.70 17.29 -1.71
N ALA A 50 -1.60 16.96 -0.42
CA ALA A 50 -0.41 17.26 0.40
C ALA A 50 -0.11 16.17 1.43
N VAL A 51 1.16 16.11 1.86
CA VAL A 51 1.60 15.25 2.96
C VAL A 51 2.46 16.05 3.93
N ASP A 52 1.98 16.17 5.16
CA ASP A 52 2.69 16.82 6.26
C ASP A 52 3.19 15.79 7.26
N ILE A 53 4.41 15.99 7.73
CA ILE A 53 5.04 15.17 8.77
C ILE A 53 5.47 16.08 9.91
N ALA A 54 5.14 15.71 11.15
CA ALA A 54 5.57 16.42 12.34
C ALA A 54 6.10 15.41 13.37
N LYS A 55 7.22 15.75 14.01
CA LYS A 55 7.80 14.93 15.09
C LYS A 55 7.54 15.61 16.43
N ILE A 56 7.02 14.85 17.38
CA ILE A 56 6.67 15.31 18.72
C ILE A 56 7.26 14.37 19.77
N TYR A 57 7.26 14.81 21.03
CA TYR A 57 7.87 14.10 22.14
C TYR A 57 6.93 14.03 23.35
N PRO A 58 6.08 13.00 23.44
CA PRO A 58 5.39 12.70 24.69
C PRO A 58 6.43 12.42 25.78
N ALA A 59 6.25 13.06 26.94
CA ALA A 59 7.27 13.12 27.97
C ALA A 59 6.68 13.28 29.37
N VAL A 60 7.40 12.74 30.35
CA VAL A 60 7.17 13.00 31.78
C VAL A 60 8.05 14.17 32.21
N SER A 61 7.44 15.14 32.90
CA SER A 61 8.07 16.38 33.35
C SER A 61 7.92 16.55 34.86
N THR A 62 8.51 15.63 35.62
CA THR A 62 8.61 15.74 37.09
C THR A 62 10.02 16.15 37.52
N ALA A 63 10.12 16.76 38.71
CA ALA A 63 11.40 17.16 39.30
C ALA A 63 12.24 15.99 39.87
N ASN A 64 11.76 14.76 39.72
CA ASN A 64 12.36 13.53 40.21
C ASN A 64 12.38 12.47 39.09
N THR A 65 12.58 11.20 39.44
CA THR A 65 12.55 10.05 38.52
C THR A 65 11.29 9.20 38.67
N ASP A 66 10.14 9.81 38.97
CA ASP A 66 8.86 9.09 39.02
C ASP A 66 8.66 8.29 37.70
N LEU A 67 8.29 7.03 37.81
CA LEU A 67 8.09 6.16 36.67
C LEU A 67 6.66 6.35 36.13
N LEU A 68 6.54 6.58 34.81
CA LEU A 68 5.29 6.37 34.10
C LEU A 68 5.35 5.00 33.43
N GLN A 69 4.58 4.05 33.95
CA GLN A 69 4.44 2.71 33.38
C GLN A 69 3.51 2.73 32.17
N ASP A 70 3.84 1.92 31.16
CA ASP A 70 3.01 1.74 29.95
C ASP A 70 2.57 3.07 29.31
N GLY A 71 3.50 4.03 29.21
CA GLY A 71 3.25 5.27 28.49
C GLY A 71 2.78 4.98 27.07
N HIS A 72 1.71 5.63 26.62
CA HIS A 72 1.14 5.41 25.29
C HIS A 72 0.45 6.66 24.76
N ILE A 73 0.47 6.81 23.43
CA ILE A 73 -0.17 7.91 22.72
C ILE A 73 -1.13 7.38 21.66
N LEU A 74 -2.24 8.10 21.46
CA LEU A 74 -3.26 7.79 20.46
C LEU A 74 -3.94 9.06 19.93
N ILE A 75 -4.54 8.96 18.75
CA ILE A 75 -5.39 10.01 18.18
C ILE A 75 -6.81 9.77 18.68
N ASN A 76 -7.33 10.63 19.55
CA ASN A 76 -8.64 10.46 20.20
C ASN A 76 -9.78 11.10 19.43
N GLU A 77 -9.52 11.93 18.42
CA GLU A 77 -10.53 12.52 17.53
C GLU A 77 -10.01 12.51 16.10
N PRO A 78 -10.71 11.85 15.15
CA PRO A 78 -10.34 11.91 13.73
C PRO A 78 -10.64 13.30 13.16
N PRO A 79 -9.99 13.67 12.03
CA PRO A 79 -10.38 14.86 11.29
C PRO A 79 -11.84 14.76 10.83
N LEU A 80 -12.51 15.90 10.77
CA LEU A 80 -13.86 16.04 10.23
C LEU A 80 -13.85 15.96 8.70
N ASP A 81 -12.73 16.32 8.07
CA ASP A 81 -12.59 16.23 6.62
C ASP A 81 -12.39 14.79 6.14
N PRO A 82 -13.31 14.23 5.33
CA PRO A 82 -13.14 12.89 4.78
C PRO A 82 -11.95 12.77 3.81
N LEU A 83 -11.41 13.88 3.29
CA LEU A 83 -10.23 13.90 2.44
C LEU A 83 -8.91 13.86 3.24
N VAL A 84 -8.99 14.00 4.57
CA VAL A 84 -7.82 14.06 5.45
C VAL A 84 -7.67 12.73 6.19
N ASP A 85 -6.50 12.11 6.03
CA ASP A 85 -6.04 10.98 6.83
C ASP A 85 -4.96 11.45 7.80
N VAL A 86 -5.09 11.06 9.08
CA VAL A 86 -4.06 11.32 10.09
C VAL A 86 -3.67 10.01 10.76
N MET A 87 -2.37 9.83 10.99
CA MET A 87 -1.81 8.66 11.64
C MET A 87 -0.53 8.98 12.41
N ILE A 88 -0.21 8.12 13.38
CA ILE A 88 1.08 8.07 14.06
C ILE A 88 1.93 7.01 13.36
N VAL A 89 3.16 7.35 13.00
CA VAL A 89 4.14 6.44 12.39
C VAL A 89 5.10 5.95 13.46
N GLU A 90 5.13 4.63 13.66
CA GLU A 90 6.11 3.93 14.49
C GLU A 90 7.10 3.23 13.56
N ALA A 91 8.38 3.58 13.66
CA ALA A 91 9.44 2.94 12.88
C ALA A 91 10.74 2.83 13.68
N ASN A 92 11.38 1.66 13.63
CA ASN A 92 12.60 1.37 14.41
C ASN A 92 13.78 2.31 14.08
N GLY A 93 13.81 2.89 12.87
CA GLY A 93 14.86 3.81 12.44
C GLY A 93 14.71 5.24 12.98
N VAL A 94 13.55 5.59 13.55
CA VAL A 94 13.27 6.94 14.04
C VAL A 94 13.75 7.07 15.48
N ASN A 95 14.70 7.97 15.70
CA ASN A 95 15.28 8.31 17.01
C ASN A 95 15.22 9.83 17.22
N ASP A 96 15.68 10.33 18.37
CA ASP A 96 15.64 11.76 18.69
C ASP A 96 16.36 12.66 17.67
N GLY A 97 17.46 12.19 17.07
CA GLY A 97 18.18 12.94 16.05
C GLY A 97 17.54 12.92 14.66
N SER A 98 16.57 12.03 14.42
CA SER A 98 15.99 11.86 13.09
C SER A 98 15.32 13.13 12.58
N THR A 99 15.72 13.51 11.37
CA THR A 99 15.14 14.57 10.56
C THR A 99 13.97 14.05 9.72
N ARG A 100 13.24 14.94 9.05
CA ARG A 100 12.17 14.57 8.12
C ARG A 100 12.69 13.68 7.00
N ALA A 101 13.89 13.92 6.48
CA ALA A 101 14.52 13.06 5.49
C ALA A 101 14.71 11.62 6.00
N ASP A 102 15.20 11.47 7.24
CA ASP A 102 15.38 10.15 7.87
C ASP A 102 14.03 9.44 8.11
N ILE A 103 13.00 10.20 8.50
CA ILE A 103 11.64 9.70 8.71
C ILE A 103 11.02 9.24 7.39
N VAL A 104 11.15 10.02 6.32
CA VAL A 104 10.68 9.62 4.98
C VAL A 104 11.39 8.37 4.51
N GLU A 105 12.71 8.28 4.67
CA GLU A 105 13.44 7.08 4.29
C GLU A 105 12.97 5.85 5.10
N ALA A 106 12.67 6.02 6.39
CA ALA A 106 12.08 4.96 7.19
C ALA A 106 10.70 4.54 6.66
N ILE A 107 9.83 5.50 6.29
CA ILE A 107 8.52 5.23 5.68
C ILE A 107 8.68 4.51 4.33
N GLU A 108 9.57 4.99 3.46
CA GLU A 108 9.87 4.41 2.15
C GLU A 108 10.65 3.08 2.20
N SER A 109 11.11 2.65 3.38
CA SER A 109 11.64 1.30 3.59
C SER A 109 10.55 0.22 3.63
N SER A 110 9.28 0.61 3.57
CA SER A 110 8.12 -0.30 3.56
C SER A 110 8.04 -1.19 2.31
N VAL A 111 8.71 -0.84 1.21
CA VAL A 111 8.89 -1.70 0.04
C VAL A 111 10.37 -1.71 -0.33
N VAL A 112 10.94 -2.92 -0.41
CA VAL A 112 12.37 -3.11 -0.70
C VAL A 112 12.56 -4.00 -1.91
N ALA A 113 13.67 -3.78 -2.63
CA ALA A 113 14.11 -4.67 -3.68
C ALA A 113 14.47 -6.04 -3.07
N SER A 114 13.99 -7.11 -3.69
CA SER A 114 14.07 -8.47 -3.19
C SER A 114 14.74 -9.38 -4.21
N LEU A 115 14.06 -10.46 -4.63
CA LEU A 115 14.57 -11.47 -5.54
C LEU A 115 15.11 -10.85 -6.84
N LEU A 116 16.32 -11.27 -7.23
CA LEU A 116 16.88 -10.95 -8.54
C LEU A 116 16.05 -11.67 -9.62
N LEU A 117 15.43 -10.90 -10.52
CA LEU A 117 14.72 -11.43 -11.68
C LEU A 117 15.67 -11.56 -12.88
N ARG A 118 16.49 -10.54 -13.11
CA ARG A 118 17.42 -10.49 -14.24
C ARG A 118 18.64 -9.62 -13.90
N SER A 119 19.85 -10.10 -14.20
CA SER A 119 21.05 -9.23 -14.24
C SER A 119 21.43 -8.88 -15.68
N GLY A 120 22.27 -7.86 -15.83
CA GLY A 120 22.84 -7.46 -17.12
C GLY A 120 21.81 -7.01 -18.13
N MET A 121 20.91 -6.13 -17.73
CA MET A 121 20.01 -5.47 -18.67
C MET A 121 20.76 -4.63 -19.71
N SER A 122 20.07 -4.28 -20.79
CA SER A 122 20.53 -3.21 -21.67
C SER A 122 20.75 -1.91 -20.90
N GLY A 123 21.72 -1.11 -21.35
CA GLY A 123 22.03 0.15 -20.67
C GLY A 123 20.89 1.13 -20.90
N PHE A 124 20.38 1.70 -19.82
CA PHE A 124 19.33 2.72 -19.91
C PHE A 124 19.96 4.09 -20.12
N VAL A 125 19.23 4.97 -20.78
CA VAL A 125 19.52 6.41 -20.82
C VAL A 125 18.60 7.17 -19.87
N ALA A 126 19.03 8.34 -19.40
CA ALA A 126 18.18 9.20 -18.59
C ALA A 126 16.93 9.61 -19.40
N GLY A 127 15.76 9.52 -18.77
CA GLY A 127 14.46 9.76 -19.40
C GLY A 127 13.81 8.55 -20.07
N GLN A 128 14.51 7.40 -20.15
CA GLN A 128 13.94 6.17 -20.73
C GLN A 128 12.88 5.56 -19.80
N ASP A 129 11.74 5.16 -20.38
CA ASP A 129 10.55 4.63 -19.73
C ASP A 129 10.18 3.21 -20.21
N GLN A 130 11.07 2.54 -20.94
CA GLN A 130 10.79 1.24 -21.57
C GLN A 130 11.87 0.20 -21.31
N ILE A 131 11.43 -1.03 -21.06
CA ILE A 131 12.24 -2.25 -21.03
C ILE A 131 11.92 -3.06 -22.28
N SER A 132 12.93 -3.48 -23.04
CA SER A 132 12.75 -4.42 -24.14
C SER A 132 12.49 -5.83 -23.61
N ASP A 133 11.53 -6.54 -24.20
CA ASP A 133 11.24 -7.93 -23.86
C ASP A 133 12.45 -8.85 -24.08
N VAL A 134 13.33 -8.51 -25.04
CA VAL A 134 14.55 -9.23 -25.37
C VAL A 134 15.43 -9.43 -24.13
N ASP A 135 15.56 -8.43 -23.26
CA ASP A 135 16.34 -8.55 -22.02
C ASP A 135 15.76 -9.56 -21.02
N LEU A 136 14.48 -9.87 -21.15
CA LEU A 136 13.75 -10.77 -20.26
C LEU A 136 13.66 -12.21 -20.78
N GLN A 137 14.15 -12.47 -22.00
CA GLN A 137 14.16 -13.78 -22.65
C GLN A 137 15.34 -14.67 -22.22
N GLN A 138 15.24 -15.97 -22.54
CA GLN A 138 16.17 -17.02 -22.10
C GLN A 138 17.62 -16.78 -22.51
N ASN A 139 17.86 -16.26 -23.72
CA ASN A 139 19.20 -16.02 -24.23
C ASN A 139 19.98 -14.98 -23.41
N ASN A 140 19.26 -14.19 -22.62
CA ASN A 140 19.78 -13.10 -21.83
C ASN A 140 19.81 -13.39 -20.33
N ALA A 141 19.39 -14.58 -19.91
CA ALA A 141 19.42 -15.02 -18.53
C ALA A 141 20.84 -15.35 -18.05
N GLY A 142 21.19 -14.87 -16.87
CA GLY A 142 22.41 -15.23 -16.16
C GLY A 142 22.31 -16.62 -15.52
N PRO A 143 23.43 -17.18 -15.03
CA PRO A 143 23.43 -18.45 -14.32
C PRO A 143 22.50 -18.44 -13.10
N GLY A 144 21.55 -19.37 -13.05
CA GLY A 144 20.60 -19.50 -11.94
C GLY A 144 19.39 -18.56 -11.98
N GLU A 145 19.28 -17.70 -13.00
CA GLU A 145 18.11 -16.83 -13.18
C GLU A 145 16.97 -17.54 -13.90
N GLN A 146 15.75 -17.01 -13.77
CA GLN A 146 14.60 -17.51 -14.53
C GLN A 146 14.85 -17.38 -16.04
N LYS A 147 14.46 -18.41 -16.82
CA LYS A 147 14.62 -18.40 -18.28
C LYS A 147 13.78 -17.31 -18.94
N ILE A 148 12.55 -17.11 -18.51
CA ILE A 148 11.67 -16.05 -19.05
C ILE A 148 11.11 -15.29 -17.86
N VAL A 149 11.23 -13.97 -17.90
CA VAL A 149 10.61 -13.06 -16.92
C VAL A 149 9.45 -12.35 -17.63
N GLN A 150 8.28 -12.36 -17.01
CA GLN A 150 7.10 -11.63 -17.47
C GLN A 150 6.74 -10.59 -16.41
N LEU A 151 6.56 -9.34 -16.83
CA LEU A 151 6.21 -8.26 -15.92
C LEU A 151 4.71 -8.01 -16.00
N GLY A 152 4.05 -7.86 -14.85
CA GLY A 152 2.62 -7.58 -14.81
C GLY A 152 2.34 -6.09 -14.86
N ILE A 153 1.35 -5.67 -15.66
CA ILE A 153 0.80 -4.30 -15.60
C ILE A 153 0.38 -4.00 -14.16
N GLY A 154 0.63 -2.78 -13.70
CA GLY A 154 0.33 -2.30 -12.36
C GLY A 154 1.32 -2.75 -11.28
N ARG A 155 2.22 -3.71 -11.57
CA ARG A 155 3.21 -4.21 -10.58
C ARG A 155 4.43 -3.31 -10.48
N VAL A 156 4.99 -3.25 -9.28
CA VAL A 156 6.19 -2.47 -8.96
C VAL A 156 7.43 -3.38 -8.93
N TYR A 157 8.49 -2.95 -9.61
CA TYR A 157 9.79 -3.60 -9.67
C TYR A 157 10.90 -2.61 -9.29
N ALA A 158 12.10 -3.11 -9.02
CA ALA A 158 13.26 -2.28 -8.75
C ALA A 158 14.35 -2.51 -9.81
N LEU A 159 14.76 -1.44 -10.49
CA LEU A 159 15.95 -1.38 -11.31
C LEU A 159 17.10 -0.86 -10.45
N ALA A 160 18.25 -1.54 -10.46
CA ALA A 160 19.39 -1.12 -9.65
C ALA A 160 20.71 -1.27 -10.41
N VAL A 161 21.70 -0.49 -10.00
CA VAL A 161 23.11 -0.66 -10.41
C VAL A 161 23.89 -1.22 -9.22
N GLU A 162 24.33 -2.46 -9.35
CA GLU A 162 24.96 -3.24 -8.28
C GLU A 162 26.34 -3.75 -8.68
N TYR A 163 27.33 -3.50 -7.83
CA TYR A 163 28.69 -4.01 -7.93
C TYR A 163 29.44 -3.83 -6.60
N THR A 164 30.54 -4.55 -6.38
CA THR A 164 31.40 -4.48 -5.20
C THR A 164 32.58 -3.52 -5.40
N GLY A 165 33.28 -3.16 -4.32
CA GLY A 165 34.42 -2.23 -4.36
C GLY A 165 34.06 -0.76 -4.17
N ASN A 166 34.94 0.15 -4.59
CA ASN A 166 34.71 1.60 -4.45
C ASN A 166 33.58 2.07 -5.37
N GLU A 167 32.89 3.15 -5.01
CA GLU A 167 31.87 3.72 -5.89
C GLU A 167 32.49 4.25 -7.19
N SER A 168 31.85 3.97 -8.33
CA SER A 168 32.26 4.45 -9.65
C SER A 168 31.64 5.82 -9.92
N ASP A 169 32.47 6.77 -10.35
CA ASP A 169 32.01 8.12 -10.72
C ASP A 169 31.08 8.12 -11.94
N GLU A 170 31.33 7.23 -12.91
CA GLU A 170 30.55 7.12 -14.15
C GLU A 170 29.26 6.32 -13.94
N TRP A 171 29.30 5.29 -13.10
CA TRP A 171 28.18 4.39 -12.83
C TRP A 171 27.94 4.26 -11.32
N PRO A 172 27.49 5.32 -10.63
CA PRO A 172 27.24 5.27 -9.19
C PRO A 172 26.15 4.25 -8.86
N ARG A 173 26.22 3.66 -7.67
CA ARG A 173 25.19 2.70 -7.24
C ARG A 173 23.88 3.45 -7.03
N PHE A 174 22.79 2.90 -7.52
CA PHE A 174 21.46 3.43 -7.22
C PHE A 174 20.39 2.37 -7.38
N GLN A 175 19.23 2.66 -6.83
CA GLN A 175 18.03 1.85 -6.93
C GLN A 175 16.86 2.75 -7.34
N HIS A 176 16.06 2.29 -8.30
CA HIS A 176 14.95 3.01 -8.90
C HIS A 176 13.74 2.10 -9.01
N PHE A 177 12.66 2.46 -8.33
CA PHE A 177 11.42 1.70 -8.35
C PHE A 177 10.56 2.15 -9.53
N ILE A 178 9.98 1.18 -10.24
CA ILE A 178 9.19 1.41 -11.45
C ILE A 178 7.88 0.64 -11.37
N LYS A 179 6.78 1.24 -11.84
CA LYS A 179 5.47 0.59 -12.03
C LYS A 179 5.25 0.34 -13.51
N ILE A 180 4.89 -0.88 -13.90
CA ILE A 180 4.56 -1.19 -15.30
C ILE A 180 3.20 -0.59 -15.65
N THR A 181 3.12 0.20 -16.70
CA THR A 181 1.89 0.90 -17.12
C THR A 181 1.28 0.27 -18.37
N GLU A 182 2.10 -0.33 -19.24
CA GLU A 182 1.66 -0.90 -20.50
C GLU A 182 2.55 -2.08 -20.92
N THR A 183 1.94 -3.07 -21.57
CA THR A 183 2.64 -4.16 -22.26
C THR A 183 2.33 -4.08 -23.75
N GLY A 184 3.37 -3.92 -24.58
CA GLY A 184 3.25 -3.90 -26.04
C GLY A 184 3.93 -5.11 -26.68
N SER A 185 3.88 -5.18 -28.01
CA SER A 185 4.66 -6.17 -28.76
C SER A 185 6.16 -5.83 -28.66
N GLY A 186 6.91 -6.60 -27.86
CA GLY A 186 8.35 -6.45 -27.71
C GLY A 186 8.84 -5.52 -26.60
N TYR A 187 7.95 -4.93 -25.79
CA TYR A 187 8.35 -4.01 -24.72
C TYR A 187 7.37 -3.94 -23.54
N TYR A 188 7.90 -3.46 -22.43
CA TYR A 188 7.17 -3.06 -21.24
C TYR A 188 7.43 -1.57 -20.99
N ARG A 189 6.38 -0.76 -20.88
CA ARG A 189 6.49 0.64 -20.46
C ARG A 189 6.31 0.76 -18.96
N PHE A 190 7.06 1.65 -18.34
CA PHE A 190 7.04 1.86 -16.91
C PHE A 190 7.13 3.34 -16.54
N GLU A 191 6.67 3.67 -15.35
CA GLU A 191 6.79 4.99 -14.75
C GLU A 191 7.28 4.88 -13.29
N PRO A 192 8.07 5.84 -12.79
CA PRO A 192 8.65 6.99 -13.51
C PRO A 192 9.84 6.58 -14.41
N PRO A 193 10.16 7.40 -15.43
CA PRO A 193 11.31 7.16 -16.29
C PRO A 193 12.62 7.16 -15.49
N ILE A 194 13.63 6.48 -16.04
CA ILE A 194 14.93 6.31 -15.41
C ILE A 194 15.62 7.69 -15.24
N PRO A 195 16.07 8.05 -14.02
CA PRO A 195 16.59 9.40 -13.75
C PRO A 195 18.03 9.58 -14.24
N ARG A 196 18.77 8.49 -14.46
CA ARG A 196 20.19 8.50 -14.84
C ARG A 196 20.55 7.30 -15.69
N ALA A 197 21.57 7.43 -16.53
CA ALA A 197 22.01 6.30 -17.35
C ALA A 197 22.52 5.13 -16.50
N THR A 198 22.44 3.90 -17.04
CA THR A 198 22.96 2.69 -16.39
C THR A 198 23.93 1.94 -17.31
N PRO A 199 24.89 1.17 -16.74
CA PRO A 199 25.82 0.41 -17.55
C PRO A 199 25.10 -0.72 -18.28
N GLY A 200 25.36 -0.87 -19.59
CA GLY A 200 24.87 -2.03 -20.34
C GLY A 200 25.50 -3.34 -19.87
N ARG A 201 24.85 -4.46 -20.20
CA ARG A 201 25.24 -5.85 -19.87
C ARG A 201 26.73 -6.13 -19.79
N ASP A 202 27.48 -5.74 -20.82
CA ASP A 202 28.90 -6.10 -20.98
C ASP A 202 29.86 -5.01 -20.46
N LYS A 203 29.33 -3.91 -19.90
CA LYS A 203 30.17 -2.87 -19.29
C LYS A 203 30.77 -3.36 -17.99
N ASN A 204 32.08 -3.20 -17.89
CA ASN A 204 32.86 -3.58 -16.73
C ASN A 204 32.92 -2.41 -15.74
N VAL A 205 32.43 -2.63 -14.52
CA VAL A 205 32.53 -1.71 -13.38
C VAL A 205 33.21 -2.46 -12.24
N ASN A 206 34.38 -1.99 -11.79
CA ASN A 206 35.19 -2.64 -10.74
C ASN A 206 35.49 -4.14 -10.97
N GLY A 207 35.75 -4.53 -12.22
CA GLY A 207 36.03 -5.93 -12.56
C GLY A 207 34.77 -6.80 -12.68
N GLN A 208 33.58 -6.22 -12.57
CA GLN A 208 32.31 -6.93 -12.68
C GLN A 208 31.52 -6.46 -13.90
N ILE A 209 30.83 -7.38 -14.56
CA ILE A 209 29.87 -7.10 -15.63
C ILE A 209 28.45 -7.40 -15.14
N ARG A 210 27.44 -7.05 -15.94
CA ARG A 210 26.01 -7.29 -15.64
C ARG A 210 25.48 -6.50 -14.43
N CYS A 211 26.03 -5.31 -14.22
CA CYS A 211 25.74 -4.48 -13.05
C CYS A 211 24.34 -3.86 -13.02
N THR A 212 23.67 -3.69 -14.18
CA THR A 212 22.26 -3.26 -14.20
C THR A 212 21.36 -4.47 -13.97
N VAL A 213 20.60 -4.45 -12.88
CA VAL A 213 19.76 -5.56 -12.43
C VAL A 213 18.29 -5.15 -12.30
N LEU A 214 17.40 -6.10 -12.57
CA LEU A 214 15.97 -6.03 -12.29
C LEU A 214 15.63 -6.97 -11.14
N ARG A 215 14.97 -6.44 -10.12
CA ARG A 215 14.53 -7.17 -8.94
C ARG A 215 13.02 -7.07 -8.76
N ASP A 216 12.45 -8.13 -8.21
CA ASP A 216 11.09 -8.09 -7.66
C ASP A 216 11.09 -7.24 -6.38
N THR A 217 9.90 -6.83 -5.95
CA THR A 217 9.73 -6.09 -4.70
C THR A 217 9.07 -6.97 -3.64
N THR A 218 9.37 -6.69 -2.38
CA THR A 218 8.67 -7.28 -1.25
C THR A 218 8.30 -6.20 -0.25
N VAL A 219 7.31 -6.48 0.59
CA VAL A 219 6.96 -5.61 1.71
C VAL A 219 8.08 -5.70 2.74
N GLY A 220 8.71 -4.56 3.03
CA GLY A 220 9.68 -4.42 4.10
C GLY A 220 8.99 -4.53 5.46
N ALA A 221 9.69 -5.13 6.43
CA ALA A 221 9.25 -5.13 7.82
C ALA A 221 9.72 -3.83 8.49
N GLY A 222 8.87 -3.22 9.33
CA GLY A 222 9.37 -2.27 10.34
C GLY A 222 8.69 -0.90 10.43
N VAL A 223 7.63 -0.63 9.66
CA VAL A 223 6.79 0.56 9.87
C VAL A 223 5.39 0.15 10.28
N ILE A 224 4.93 0.66 11.41
CA ILE A 224 3.58 0.46 11.94
C ILE A 224 2.88 1.81 11.89
N TYR A 225 1.62 1.79 11.44
CA TYR A 225 0.78 2.98 11.35
C TYR A 225 -0.35 2.85 12.36
N HIS A 226 -0.48 3.84 13.24
CA HIS A 226 -1.55 3.92 14.21
C HIS A 226 -2.54 5.00 13.76
N GLY A 227 -3.72 4.57 13.33
CA GLY A 227 -4.77 5.50 12.92
C GLY A 227 -5.93 5.57 13.89
N VAL A 228 -6.95 6.28 13.45
CA VAL A 228 -8.23 6.46 14.12
C VAL A 228 -9.37 6.25 13.13
N THR A 229 -10.46 5.71 13.63
CA THR A 229 -11.69 5.44 12.88
C THR A 229 -12.89 5.62 13.81
N GLN A 230 -14.10 5.46 13.28
CA GLN A 230 -15.33 5.53 14.07
C GLN A 230 -16.15 4.26 13.89
N LEU A 231 -16.90 3.91 14.93
CA LEU A 231 -17.90 2.86 14.86
C LEU A 231 -19.04 3.26 13.91
N THR A 232 -19.44 2.35 13.03
CA THR A 232 -20.61 2.53 12.14
C THR A 232 -21.90 1.99 12.77
N ALA A 233 -21.77 1.16 13.80
CA ALA A 233 -22.86 0.62 14.60
C ALA A 233 -22.43 0.56 16.07
N SER A 234 -23.39 0.52 17.00
CA SER A 234 -23.08 0.33 18.42
C SER A 234 -22.23 -0.93 18.64
N ALA A 235 -21.21 -0.82 19.49
CA ALA A 235 -20.35 -1.96 19.81
C ALA A 235 -21.15 -3.04 20.56
N THR A 236 -21.21 -4.24 19.99
CA THR A 236 -21.88 -5.38 20.61
C THR A 236 -21.01 -6.64 20.51
N GLY A 237 -20.81 -7.32 21.64
CA GLY A 237 -19.98 -8.52 21.68
C GLY A 237 -18.50 -8.23 21.39
N SER A 238 -17.86 -9.09 20.59
CA SER A 238 -16.43 -9.03 20.29
C SER A 238 -16.13 -8.62 18.84
N GLU A 239 -17.11 -8.13 18.10
CA GLU A 239 -16.94 -7.64 16.73
C GLU A 239 -17.38 -6.19 16.64
N LEU A 240 -16.48 -5.34 16.14
CA LEU A 240 -16.68 -3.90 16.01
C LEU A 240 -16.77 -3.56 14.52
N GLN A 241 -17.89 -2.94 14.13
CA GLN A 241 -18.06 -2.40 12.79
C GLN A 241 -17.51 -0.97 12.76
N VAL A 242 -16.48 -0.75 11.93
CA VAL A 242 -15.79 0.54 11.82
C VAL A 242 -15.89 1.10 10.41
N SER A 243 -15.77 2.42 10.25
CA SER A 243 -15.88 3.06 8.93
C SER A 243 -14.71 2.70 8.02
N LYS A 244 -13.50 2.61 8.57
CA LYS A 244 -12.29 2.18 7.87
C LYS A 244 -11.32 1.44 8.78
N THR A 245 -10.55 0.52 8.22
CA THR A 245 -9.43 -0.18 8.89
C THR A 245 -8.06 0.15 8.27
N ALA A 246 -8.09 0.77 7.08
CA ALA A 246 -6.92 1.27 6.36
C ALA A 246 -7.05 2.78 6.14
N GLY A 247 -5.91 3.45 6.00
CA GLY A 247 -5.79 4.86 5.64
C GLY A 247 -4.68 5.03 4.61
N ARG A 248 -4.38 6.28 4.24
CA ARG A 248 -3.37 6.56 3.21
C ARG A 248 -2.25 7.46 3.70
N VAL A 249 -1.01 6.99 3.51
CA VAL A 249 0.22 7.78 3.72
C VAL A 249 0.41 8.79 2.59
N THR A 250 0.14 8.37 1.35
CA THR A 250 0.15 9.24 0.18
C THR A 250 -1.27 9.39 -0.37
N PRO A 251 -1.67 10.61 -0.74
CA PRO A 251 -2.96 10.90 -1.34
C PRO A 251 -3.26 10.03 -2.55
N GLN A 252 -4.54 9.75 -2.79
CA GLN A 252 -4.96 9.03 -3.99
C GLN A 252 -5.29 10.01 -5.11
N LEU A 253 -4.54 9.94 -6.21
CA LEU A 253 -4.93 10.56 -7.47
C LEU A 253 -5.50 9.47 -8.38
N GLN A 254 -6.76 9.59 -8.76
CA GLN A 254 -7.38 8.68 -9.71
C GLN A 254 -7.79 9.43 -10.95
N GLN A 255 -7.63 8.77 -12.09
CA GLN A 255 -8.19 9.21 -13.35
C GLN A 255 -9.19 8.18 -13.86
N GLY A 256 -10.37 8.64 -14.23
CA GLY A 256 -11.35 7.83 -14.94
C GLY A 256 -10.92 7.62 -16.38
N PHE A 257 -10.86 6.37 -16.82
CA PHE A 257 -10.68 5.98 -18.21
C PHE A 257 -11.95 5.33 -18.73
N GLU A 258 -12.43 5.80 -19.87
CA GLU A 258 -13.56 5.16 -20.56
C GLU A 258 -13.07 3.91 -21.29
N ARG A 259 -13.62 2.74 -20.94
CA ARG A 259 -13.38 1.49 -21.67
C ARG A 259 -14.62 1.20 -22.50
N LEU A 260 -14.58 1.59 -23.77
CA LEU A 260 -15.71 1.49 -24.69
C LEU A 260 -15.61 0.26 -25.60
N ASN A 261 -16.75 -0.29 -25.98
CA ASN A 261 -16.90 -1.34 -26.99
C ASN A 261 -16.12 -2.64 -26.69
N ASN A 262 -15.96 -2.99 -25.41
CA ASN A 262 -15.31 -4.24 -25.02
C ASN A 262 -16.14 -5.44 -25.48
N VAL A 263 -15.48 -6.47 -26.01
CA VAL A 263 -16.11 -7.66 -26.61
C VAL A 263 -15.68 -8.93 -25.86
N PRO A 264 -16.43 -9.38 -24.84
CA PRO A 264 -16.02 -10.51 -24.00
C PRO A 264 -16.10 -11.87 -24.70
N PHE A 265 -16.80 -11.96 -25.84
CA PHE A 265 -16.98 -13.19 -26.62
C PHE A 265 -16.52 -13.03 -28.08
N ALA A 266 -15.35 -12.40 -28.28
CA ALA A 266 -14.79 -12.19 -29.61
C ALA A 266 -14.53 -13.53 -30.35
N LYS A 267 -14.74 -13.53 -31.68
CA LYS A 267 -14.33 -14.63 -32.56
C LYS A 267 -12.80 -14.81 -32.49
N THR A 268 -12.30 -16.04 -32.68
CA THR A 268 -10.84 -16.24 -32.87
C THR A 268 -10.35 -15.44 -34.08
N GLU A 269 -9.03 -15.26 -34.21
CA GLU A 269 -8.47 -14.61 -35.41
C GLU A 269 -8.95 -15.28 -36.71
N GLU A 270 -9.19 -16.59 -36.67
CA GLU A 270 -9.67 -17.44 -37.78
C GLU A 270 -11.18 -17.32 -38.02
N GLY A 271 -11.93 -16.63 -37.15
CA GLY A 271 -13.38 -16.45 -37.25
C GLY A 271 -14.21 -17.56 -36.59
N LEU A 272 -13.59 -18.45 -35.83
CA LEU A 272 -14.27 -19.54 -35.11
C LEU A 272 -14.88 -19.04 -33.79
N LEU A 273 -15.98 -19.66 -33.38
CA LEU A 273 -16.72 -19.37 -32.16
C LEU A 273 -16.78 -20.60 -31.26
N ARG A 274 -16.50 -20.40 -29.98
CA ARG A 274 -16.60 -21.46 -28.98
C ARG A 274 -18.03 -21.53 -28.42
N LYS A 275 -18.53 -22.75 -28.29
CA LYS A 275 -19.71 -23.12 -27.49
C LYS A 275 -19.28 -23.29 -26.04
N ASN A 276 -20.11 -22.80 -25.11
CA ASN A 276 -19.80 -22.82 -23.69
C ASN A 276 -20.80 -23.71 -22.94
N ILE A 277 -20.29 -24.55 -22.03
CA ILE A 277 -21.07 -25.26 -21.02
C ILE A 277 -20.67 -24.72 -19.65
N THR A 278 -21.65 -24.58 -18.75
CA THR A 278 -21.41 -24.07 -17.38
C THR A 278 -21.84 -25.08 -16.34
N LEU A 279 -20.99 -25.29 -15.33
CA LEU A 279 -21.23 -26.21 -14.22
C LEU A 279 -21.03 -25.49 -12.88
N PRO A 280 -21.73 -25.89 -11.81
CA PRO A 280 -21.46 -25.38 -10.47
C PRO A 280 -20.07 -25.84 -9.96
N ALA A 281 -19.37 -24.96 -9.26
CA ALA A 281 -18.08 -25.27 -8.66
C ALA A 281 -18.24 -26.13 -7.40
N ILE A 282 -18.02 -27.45 -7.52
CA ILE A 282 -18.23 -28.43 -6.44
C ILE A 282 -16.95 -29.17 -6.01
N GLY A 283 -15.80 -28.78 -6.55
CA GLY A 283 -14.50 -29.38 -6.26
C GLY A 283 -13.44 -29.02 -7.30
N ALA A 284 -12.36 -29.79 -7.39
CA ALA A 284 -11.30 -29.59 -8.39
C ALA A 284 -11.39 -30.56 -9.58
N ALA A 285 -12.17 -31.64 -9.50
CA ALA A 285 -12.31 -32.64 -10.56
C ALA A 285 -13.74 -32.65 -11.12
N TYR A 286 -13.86 -32.74 -12.45
CA TYR A 286 -15.12 -32.61 -13.17
C TYR A 286 -15.23 -33.66 -14.27
N GLU A 287 -16.46 -34.12 -14.48
CA GLU A 287 -16.87 -34.90 -15.66
C GLU A 287 -18.08 -34.22 -16.28
N VAL A 288 -18.06 -34.03 -17.60
CA VAL A 288 -19.13 -33.34 -18.34
C VAL A 288 -19.40 -34.02 -19.66
N GLU A 289 -20.68 -34.13 -20.03
CA GLU A 289 -21.08 -34.69 -21.31
C GLU A 289 -21.02 -33.63 -22.42
N ILE A 290 -20.30 -33.94 -23.49
CA ILE A 290 -20.10 -33.14 -24.70
C ILE A 290 -20.38 -34.03 -25.92
N THR A 291 -21.54 -33.84 -26.54
CA THR A 291 -22.03 -34.68 -27.64
C THR A 291 -21.63 -34.17 -29.02
N ASP A 292 -21.27 -32.89 -29.13
CA ASP A 292 -21.08 -32.18 -30.39
C ASP A 292 -19.68 -31.55 -30.50
N PHE A 293 -18.62 -32.25 -30.11
CA PHE A 293 -17.27 -31.70 -30.15
C PHE A 293 -16.67 -31.70 -31.57
N PHE A 294 -16.05 -30.59 -31.97
CA PHE A 294 -15.27 -30.42 -33.19
C PHE A 294 -13.81 -30.12 -32.83
N ALA A 295 -12.88 -30.98 -33.26
CA ALA A 295 -11.46 -30.85 -32.96
C ALA A 295 -10.76 -29.90 -33.93
N ILE A 296 -9.85 -29.06 -33.40
CA ILE A 296 -8.91 -28.24 -34.18
C ILE A 296 -7.49 -28.42 -33.65
N SER A 297 -6.46 -28.11 -34.42
CA SER A 297 -5.08 -28.30 -33.96
C SER A 297 -4.71 -27.35 -32.80
N SER A 298 -3.93 -27.86 -31.83
CA SER A 298 -3.25 -27.11 -30.75
C SER A 298 -4.08 -26.55 -29.56
N VAL A 299 -4.96 -27.39 -29.00
CA VAL A 299 -5.72 -27.27 -27.73
C VAL A 299 -7.22 -27.00 -27.96
N ASP A 300 -8.02 -27.95 -27.50
CA ASP A 300 -9.41 -28.11 -27.91
C ASP A 300 -10.45 -27.59 -26.92
N PHE A 301 -10.13 -27.63 -25.62
CA PHE A 301 -11.00 -27.19 -24.54
C PHE A 301 -10.30 -26.11 -23.71
N ILE A 302 -11.03 -25.04 -23.38
CA ILE A 302 -10.63 -24.07 -22.36
C ILE A 302 -11.57 -24.21 -21.17
N VAL A 303 -11.00 -24.40 -19.99
CA VAL A 303 -11.71 -24.44 -18.73
C VAL A 303 -11.45 -23.13 -17.99
N SER A 304 -12.50 -22.34 -17.78
CA SER A 304 -12.43 -21.05 -17.08
C SER A 304 -13.11 -21.14 -15.72
N TYR A 305 -12.45 -20.70 -14.65
CA TYR A 305 -12.96 -20.79 -13.28
C TYR A 305 -12.33 -19.72 -12.37
N VAL A 306 -12.92 -19.53 -11.18
CA VAL A 306 -12.48 -18.54 -10.19
C VAL A 306 -11.88 -19.24 -8.98
N SER A 307 -10.73 -18.79 -8.52
CA SER A 307 -10.09 -19.25 -7.28
C SER A 307 -9.48 -18.05 -6.54
N ASN A 308 -9.79 -17.89 -5.26
CA ASN A 308 -9.42 -16.73 -4.45
C ASN A 308 -9.81 -15.39 -5.09
N ASN A 309 -11.04 -15.29 -5.61
CA ASN A 309 -11.57 -14.10 -6.32
C ASN A 309 -10.75 -13.70 -7.57
N ARG A 310 -10.01 -14.63 -8.18
CA ARG A 310 -9.24 -14.41 -9.42
C ARG A 310 -9.62 -15.44 -10.47
N ALA A 311 -9.75 -15.01 -11.72
CA ALA A 311 -10.06 -15.89 -12.84
C ALA A 311 -8.81 -16.62 -13.37
N PHE A 312 -9.00 -17.87 -13.76
CA PHE A 312 -7.96 -18.72 -14.34
C PHE A 312 -8.50 -19.46 -15.57
N ASN A 313 -7.61 -19.71 -16.53
CA ASN A 313 -7.86 -20.57 -17.68
C ASN A 313 -6.92 -21.77 -17.63
N ASP A 314 -7.49 -22.97 -17.60
CA ASP A 314 -6.76 -24.21 -17.83
C ASP A 314 -7.07 -24.73 -19.23
N TYR A 315 -6.06 -25.30 -19.87
CA TYR A 315 -6.10 -25.76 -21.25
C TYR A 315 -6.15 -27.28 -21.27
N VAL A 316 -7.24 -27.85 -21.79
CA VAL A 316 -7.48 -29.30 -21.80
C VAL A 316 -7.44 -29.81 -23.25
N ASN A 317 -6.68 -30.87 -23.47
CA ASN A 317 -6.50 -31.48 -24.79
C ASN A 317 -7.71 -32.35 -25.18
N ALA A 318 -8.05 -32.46 -26.47
CA ALA A 318 -9.14 -33.32 -26.93
C ALA A 318 -9.04 -34.77 -26.45
N ASN A 319 -7.83 -35.28 -26.20
CA ASN A 319 -7.63 -36.64 -25.70
C ASN A 319 -8.28 -36.90 -24.32
N ALA A 320 -8.68 -35.85 -23.59
CA ALA A 320 -9.42 -35.98 -22.34
C ALA A 320 -10.92 -36.29 -22.53
N LEU A 321 -11.43 -36.21 -23.76
CA LEU A 321 -12.80 -36.60 -24.13
C LEU A 321 -12.80 -38.10 -24.49
N THR A 322 -13.46 -38.93 -23.69
CA THR A 322 -13.67 -40.35 -23.97
C THR A 322 -15.14 -40.62 -24.27
N GLY A 323 -15.45 -41.00 -25.51
CA GLY A 323 -16.85 -41.07 -25.96
C GLY A 323 -17.46 -39.67 -26.01
N THR A 324 -18.47 -39.43 -25.18
CA THR A 324 -19.07 -38.10 -24.98
C THR A 324 -18.66 -37.47 -23.66
N THR A 325 -17.85 -38.13 -22.82
CA THR A 325 -17.52 -37.61 -21.48
C THR A 325 -16.14 -36.97 -21.47
N LEU A 326 -16.07 -35.68 -21.14
CA LEU A 326 -14.83 -34.93 -20.89
C LEU A 326 -14.53 -34.97 -19.39
N SER A 327 -13.37 -35.52 -19.03
CA SER A 327 -12.91 -35.56 -17.63
C SER A 327 -11.65 -34.72 -17.45
N PHE A 328 -11.62 -33.83 -16.46
CA PHE A 328 -10.48 -32.95 -16.17
C PHE A 328 -10.40 -32.52 -14.70
N THR A 329 -9.24 -32.02 -14.30
CA THR A 329 -8.99 -31.43 -12.98
C THR A 329 -8.47 -30.01 -13.14
N THR A 330 -9.02 -29.06 -12.39
CA THR A 330 -8.53 -27.68 -12.35
C THR A 330 -7.22 -27.61 -11.56
N ALA A 331 -6.30 -26.75 -12.01
CA ALA A 331 -5.00 -26.55 -11.37
C ALA A 331 -5.11 -25.89 -9.98
N ARG A 332 -6.24 -25.24 -9.67
CA ARG A 332 -6.53 -24.60 -8.39
C ARG A 332 -7.95 -24.94 -7.92
N MET A 333 -8.18 -24.84 -6.61
CA MET A 333 -9.49 -25.07 -6.01
C MET A 333 -10.44 -23.92 -6.40
N PRO A 334 -11.54 -24.21 -7.12
CA PRO A 334 -12.54 -23.19 -7.45
C PRO A 334 -13.28 -22.71 -6.20
N ASP A 335 -13.66 -21.44 -6.17
CA ASP A 335 -14.34 -20.83 -5.02
C ASP A 335 -15.75 -21.40 -4.82
N THR A 336 -16.14 -21.66 -3.57
CA THR A 336 -17.45 -22.25 -3.24
C THR A 336 -18.59 -21.31 -3.65
N GLY A 337 -19.57 -21.84 -4.40
CA GLY A 337 -20.70 -21.05 -4.91
C GLY A 337 -20.46 -20.35 -6.25
N SER A 338 -19.27 -20.53 -6.85
CA SER A 338 -18.96 -20.07 -8.21
C SER A 338 -19.34 -21.11 -9.28
N THR A 339 -19.02 -20.85 -10.55
CA THR A 339 -19.23 -21.78 -11.67
C THR A 339 -17.95 -21.98 -12.49
N ILE A 340 -17.89 -23.08 -13.24
CA ILE A 340 -16.83 -23.39 -14.21
C ILE A 340 -17.41 -23.34 -15.63
N THR A 341 -16.71 -22.68 -16.56
CA THR A 341 -16.98 -22.72 -18.00
C THR A 341 -16.11 -23.75 -18.68
N ILE A 342 -16.68 -24.53 -19.58
CA ILE A 342 -15.93 -25.27 -20.61
C ILE A 342 -16.26 -24.67 -21.96
N SER A 343 -15.23 -24.19 -22.69
CA SER A 343 -15.36 -23.56 -24.00
C SER A 343 -14.71 -24.42 -25.09
N TYR A 344 -15.48 -24.85 -26.09
CA TYR A 344 -15.08 -25.80 -27.14
C TYR A 344 -15.71 -25.47 -28.51
N PHE A 345 -15.24 -26.08 -29.61
CA PHE A 345 -15.87 -25.88 -30.93
C PHE A 345 -16.93 -26.95 -31.19
N SER A 346 -18.08 -26.55 -31.74
CA SER A 346 -19.21 -27.45 -31.97
C SER A 346 -19.18 -28.08 -33.37
N SER A 347 -19.38 -29.40 -33.46
CA SER A 347 -19.53 -30.15 -34.72
C SER A 347 -20.91 -29.98 -35.36
N GLU A 348 -21.89 -29.42 -34.65
CA GLU A 348 -23.16 -28.95 -35.24
C GLU A 348 -22.94 -27.67 -36.07
N ARG A 349 -21.95 -26.88 -35.69
CA ARG A 349 -21.62 -25.59 -36.32
C ARG A 349 -20.51 -25.71 -37.36
N TYR A 350 -19.49 -26.51 -37.09
CA TYR A 350 -18.29 -26.60 -37.92
C TYR A 350 -18.10 -27.99 -38.51
N GLN A 351 -17.63 -28.02 -39.75
CA GLN A 351 -17.22 -29.24 -40.41
C GLN A 351 -15.94 -29.02 -41.22
N ASN A 352 -15.11 -30.05 -41.30
CA ASN A 352 -13.93 -30.04 -42.15
C ASN A 352 -14.35 -30.13 -43.62
N TYR A 353 -13.69 -29.37 -44.48
CA TYR A 353 -13.93 -29.33 -45.91
C TYR A 353 -12.63 -29.42 -46.67
N ASN A 354 -12.65 -30.16 -47.78
CA ASN A 354 -11.63 -30.11 -48.80
C ASN A 354 -12.29 -29.72 -50.12
N ASN A 355 -11.55 -29.04 -50.96
CA ASN A 355 -12.08 -28.48 -52.19
C ASN A 355 -12.22 -29.50 -53.34
N ALA A 356 -12.26 -30.81 -53.03
CA ALA A 356 -12.49 -31.87 -54.01
C ALA A 356 -13.99 -32.07 -54.33
N SER A 357 -14.89 -31.42 -53.60
CA SER A 357 -16.35 -31.48 -53.77
C SER A 357 -16.99 -30.11 -53.57
N ALA A 358 -18.17 -29.87 -54.14
CA ALA A 358 -18.88 -28.60 -53.94
C ALA A 358 -19.27 -28.37 -52.46
N ILE A 359 -19.33 -27.11 -52.03
CA ILE A 359 -19.76 -26.76 -50.67
C ILE A 359 -21.23 -27.19 -50.48
N PRO A 360 -21.58 -27.92 -49.40
CA PRO A 360 -22.97 -28.28 -49.11
C PRO A 360 -23.87 -27.05 -48.97
N GLY A 361 -25.10 -27.12 -49.50
CA GLY A 361 -26.08 -26.03 -49.36
C GLY A 361 -26.35 -25.69 -47.90
N GLY A 362 -26.34 -24.40 -47.56
CA GLY A 362 -26.52 -23.93 -46.18
C GLY A 362 -25.23 -23.84 -45.36
N TYR A 363 -24.06 -23.98 -45.98
CA TYR A 363 -22.76 -23.74 -45.33
C TYR A 363 -22.00 -22.60 -46.02
N THR A 364 -21.13 -21.93 -45.28
CA THR A 364 -20.21 -20.90 -45.78
C THR A 364 -18.78 -21.27 -45.42
N LEU A 365 -17.84 -20.97 -46.33
CA LEU A 365 -16.42 -21.21 -46.11
C LEU A 365 -15.79 -20.16 -45.18
N LEU A 366 -15.10 -20.62 -44.12
CA LEU A 366 -14.30 -19.73 -43.27
C LEU A 366 -12.94 -19.48 -43.91
N PHE A 367 -12.84 -18.38 -44.66
CA PHE A 367 -11.67 -18.04 -45.47
C PHE A 367 -10.32 -18.11 -44.72
N LYS A 368 -10.28 -17.67 -43.47
CA LYS A 368 -9.04 -17.63 -42.69
C LYS A 368 -8.54 -19.02 -42.26
N THR A 369 -9.39 -20.04 -42.32
CA THR A 369 -9.06 -21.44 -42.00
C THR A 369 -8.55 -22.22 -43.21
N ILE A 370 -8.54 -21.61 -44.40
CA ILE A 370 -8.08 -22.26 -45.63
C ILE A 370 -6.60 -22.57 -45.48
N GLU A 371 -6.17 -23.77 -45.84
CA GLU A 371 -4.76 -24.16 -45.99
C GLU A 371 -4.59 -25.00 -47.24
N GLY A 372 -3.47 -24.86 -47.96
CA GLY A 372 -3.33 -25.57 -49.22
C GLY A 372 -2.22 -25.09 -50.12
N THR A 373 -2.34 -25.46 -51.39
CA THR A 373 -1.38 -25.13 -52.44
C THR A 373 -2.09 -24.72 -53.73
N VAL A 374 -1.42 -23.98 -54.59
CA VAL A 374 -1.88 -23.62 -55.92
C VAL A 374 -0.80 -23.94 -56.95
N PHE A 375 -1.18 -24.31 -58.17
CA PHE A 375 -0.23 -24.60 -59.25
C PHE A 375 0.08 -23.33 -60.05
N ASP A 376 1.35 -23.05 -60.29
CA ASP A 376 1.81 -21.98 -61.19
C ASP A 376 2.21 -22.60 -62.53
N GLY A 377 1.46 -22.27 -63.58
CA GLY A 377 1.69 -22.80 -64.93
C GLY A 377 2.94 -22.24 -65.61
N SER A 378 3.47 -21.11 -65.15
CA SER A 378 4.70 -20.53 -65.72
C SER A 378 5.96 -21.27 -65.28
N ARG A 379 5.92 -21.90 -64.11
CA ARG A 379 7.06 -22.60 -63.49
C ARG A 379 6.83 -24.11 -63.31
N SER A 380 5.64 -24.60 -63.66
CA SER A 380 5.23 -26.01 -63.51
C SER A 380 5.41 -26.56 -62.08
N GLN A 381 5.16 -25.73 -61.06
CA GLN A 381 5.33 -26.09 -59.64
C GLN A 381 4.13 -25.64 -58.80
N ARG A 382 3.90 -26.33 -57.67
CA ARG A 382 2.91 -25.90 -56.66
C ARG A 382 3.55 -25.07 -55.56
N TYR A 383 2.85 -24.02 -55.15
CA TYR A 383 3.25 -23.15 -54.05
C TYR A 383 2.24 -23.21 -52.90
N SER A 384 2.72 -23.11 -51.67
CA SER A 384 1.87 -22.96 -50.49
C SER A 384 1.18 -21.61 -50.51
N ILE A 385 -0.11 -21.61 -50.15
CA ILE A 385 -0.92 -20.40 -50.14
C ILE A 385 -0.84 -19.68 -48.80
N THR A 386 -0.90 -18.35 -48.84
CA THR A 386 -1.09 -17.49 -47.67
C THR A 386 -2.32 -16.60 -47.86
N LYS A 387 -2.84 -16.06 -46.75
CA LYS A 387 -4.00 -15.17 -46.73
C LYS A 387 -3.61 -13.91 -45.97
N ARG A 388 -3.61 -12.75 -46.64
CA ARG A 388 -3.34 -11.45 -46.01
C ARG A 388 -4.49 -10.45 -46.21
N LEU A 389 -5.22 -10.59 -47.31
CA LEU A 389 -6.37 -9.75 -47.65
C LEU A 389 -7.64 -10.61 -47.75
N PRO A 390 -8.83 -10.05 -47.51
CA PRO A 390 -10.09 -10.79 -47.57
C PRO A 390 -10.30 -11.42 -48.95
N ASN A 391 -10.66 -12.70 -48.99
CA ASN A 391 -10.98 -13.47 -50.20
C ASN A 391 -9.82 -13.66 -51.19
N GLU A 392 -8.61 -13.16 -50.89
CA GLU A 392 -7.44 -13.25 -51.77
C GLU A 392 -6.46 -14.35 -51.36
N ILE A 393 -6.29 -15.32 -52.24
CA ILE A 393 -5.27 -16.36 -52.13
C ILE A 393 -3.96 -15.82 -52.70
N LEU A 394 -2.95 -15.70 -51.84
CA LEU A 394 -1.63 -15.19 -52.21
C LEU A 394 -0.59 -16.31 -52.17
N VAL A 395 0.46 -16.15 -52.95
CA VAL A 395 1.66 -16.99 -52.93
C VAL A 395 2.85 -16.11 -52.54
N PHE A 396 3.66 -16.63 -51.62
CA PHE A 396 4.93 -16.01 -51.27
C PHE A 396 6.00 -16.44 -52.26
N GLU A 397 6.66 -15.48 -52.90
CA GLU A 397 7.75 -15.72 -53.83
C GLU A 397 9.02 -14.99 -53.41
N VAL A 398 10.16 -15.64 -53.60
CA VAL A 398 11.48 -15.02 -53.49
C VAL A 398 12.00 -14.79 -54.90
N THR A 399 12.07 -13.54 -55.31
CA THR A 399 12.57 -13.12 -56.63
C THR A 399 13.98 -12.54 -56.51
N PRO A 400 14.74 -12.43 -57.62
CA PRO A 400 16.04 -11.74 -57.62
C PRO A 400 15.96 -10.27 -57.15
N SER A 401 14.78 -9.65 -57.25
CA SER A 401 14.48 -8.28 -56.82
C SER A 401 13.98 -8.17 -55.38
N GLY A 402 13.81 -9.28 -54.65
CA GLY A 402 13.33 -9.31 -53.27
C GLY A 402 12.19 -10.29 -53.03
N GLN A 403 11.63 -10.26 -51.82
CA GLN A 403 10.49 -11.10 -51.43
C GLN A 403 9.18 -10.37 -51.72
N GLU A 404 8.25 -11.03 -52.42
CA GLU A 404 6.95 -10.45 -52.76
C GLU A 404 5.80 -11.45 -52.59
N TYR A 405 4.59 -10.92 -52.37
CA TYR A 405 3.36 -11.71 -52.39
C TYR A 405 2.63 -11.46 -53.69
N ARG A 406 2.40 -12.50 -54.47
CA ARG A 406 1.60 -12.43 -55.70
C ARG A 406 0.23 -13.04 -55.45
N GLN A 407 -0.80 -12.37 -55.96
CA GLN A 407 -2.13 -12.94 -55.96
C GLN A 407 -2.21 -14.12 -56.93
N ALA A 408 -2.75 -15.24 -56.46
CA ALA A 408 -2.94 -16.45 -57.24
C ALA A 408 -4.40 -16.69 -57.61
N ALA A 409 -5.33 -16.37 -56.72
CA ALA A 409 -6.77 -16.45 -56.98
C ALA A 409 -7.57 -15.55 -56.03
N THR A 410 -8.81 -15.25 -56.41
CA THR A 410 -9.86 -14.78 -55.48
C THR A 410 -10.88 -15.90 -55.30
N LEU A 411 -11.35 -16.12 -54.07
CA LEU A 411 -12.26 -17.23 -53.75
C LEU A 411 -13.67 -16.72 -53.42
N ASP A 412 -14.69 -17.31 -54.03
CA ASP A 412 -16.08 -17.13 -53.59
C ASP A 412 -16.33 -18.01 -52.36
N LEU A 413 -16.73 -17.39 -51.24
CA LEU A 413 -16.89 -18.09 -49.96
C LEU A 413 -18.20 -18.91 -49.85
N ILE A 414 -19.14 -18.69 -50.76
CA ILE A 414 -20.42 -19.41 -50.82
C ILE A 414 -20.27 -20.65 -51.70
N THR A 415 -19.62 -20.50 -52.86
CA THR A 415 -19.46 -21.59 -53.82
C THR A 415 -18.15 -22.35 -53.67
N GLY A 416 -17.12 -21.74 -53.07
CA GLY A 416 -15.77 -22.31 -52.95
C GLY A 416 -14.98 -22.23 -54.25
N GLU A 417 -15.50 -21.56 -55.28
CA GLU A 417 -14.94 -21.50 -56.63
C GLU A 417 -13.82 -20.43 -56.74
N PRO A 418 -12.63 -20.80 -57.23
CA PRO A 418 -11.52 -19.86 -57.41
C PRO A 418 -11.56 -19.15 -58.76
N SER A 419 -11.39 -17.83 -58.74
CA SER A 419 -11.09 -17.00 -59.91
C SER A 419 -9.58 -16.76 -59.99
N TYR A 420 -8.89 -17.50 -60.87
CA TYR A 420 -7.43 -17.48 -60.97
C TYR A 420 -6.88 -16.24 -61.67
N VAL A 421 -5.68 -15.82 -61.26
CA VAL A 421 -4.90 -14.74 -61.88
C VAL A 421 -3.42 -15.12 -61.98
N ASN A 422 -2.64 -14.39 -62.77
CA ASN A 422 -1.19 -14.54 -62.85
C ASN A 422 -0.71 -15.97 -63.22
N ASN A 423 -1.36 -16.64 -64.19
CA ASN A 423 -1.06 -18.01 -64.64
C ASN A 423 -1.16 -19.12 -63.58
N HIS A 424 -1.83 -18.85 -62.46
CA HIS A 424 -2.13 -19.88 -61.48
C HIS A 424 -3.35 -20.71 -61.89
N SER A 425 -3.41 -21.96 -61.45
CA SER A 425 -4.54 -22.86 -61.65
C SER A 425 -4.55 -23.98 -60.59
N ALA A 426 -5.56 -24.85 -60.61
CA ALA A 426 -5.64 -26.06 -59.80
C ALA A 426 -5.35 -25.83 -58.29
N LEU A 427 -6.03 -24.86 -57.68
CA LEU A 427 -6.02 -24.66 -56.23
C LEU A 427 -6.47 -25.95 -55.54
N GLN A 428 -5.73 -26.38 -54.52
CA GLN A 428 -6.09 -27.49 -53.64
C GLN A 428 -6.01 -27.00 -52.20
N TYR A 429 -7.10 -27.10 -51.46
CA TYR A 429 -7.16 -26.59 -50.10
C TYR A 429 -8.08 -27.40 -49.19
N THR A 430 -7.77 -27.36 -47.91
CA THR A 430 -8.64 -27.73 -46.80
C THR A 430 -9.09 -26.48 -46.08
N ALA A 431 -10.28 -26.48 -45.50
CA ALA A 431 -10.83 -25.37 -44.73
C ALA A 431 -11.89 -25.88 -43.75
N ILE A 432 -12.42 -24.98 -42.93
CA ILE A 432 -13.58 -25.22 -42.08
C ILE A 432 -14.80 -24.54 -42.71
N LEU A 433 -15.91 -25.26 -42.78
CA LEU A 433 -17.22 -24.70 -43.14
C LEU A 433 -18.00 -24.35 -41.87
N GLU A 434 -18.70 -23.22 -41.91
CA GLU A 434 -19.68 -22.82 -40.89
C GLU A 434 -21.10 -23.12 -41.40
N ASN A 435 -21.90 -23.82 -40.60
CA ASN A 435 -23.31 -24.08 -40.87
C ASN A 435 -24.12 -22.78 -40.69
N ASN A 436 -24.75 -22.31 -41.78
CA ASN A 436 -25.52 -21.07 -41.78
C ASN A 436 -26.77 -21.16 -40.88
N ALA A 437 -27.35 -22.34 -40.69
CA ALA A 437 -28.51 -22.55 -39.81
C ALA A 437 -28.10 -22.63 -38.32
N ALA A 438 -26.91 -23.14 -38.01
CA ALA A 438 -26.34 -23.17 -36.66
C ALA A 438 -25.54 -21.88 -36.31
N SER A 439 -25.51 -20.89 -37.21
CA SER A 439 -24.88 -19.59 -36.98
C SER A 439 -25.61 -18.74 -35.92
N GLY A 440 -26.84 -19.13 -35.56
CA GLY A 440 -27.64 -18.52 -34.50
C GLY A 440 -27.19 -18.99 -33.12
N GLU A 441 -26.19 -18.33 -32.56
CA GLU A 441 -25.91 -18.41 -31.12
C GLU A 441 -27.19 -18.12 -30.33
N SER A 442 -27.56 -19.02 -29.43
CA SER A 442 -28.80 -18.95 -28.66
C SER A 442 -28.50 -19.16 -27.18
N ALA A 443 -28.11 -18.10 -26.49
CA ALA A 443 -27.85 -18.11 -25.05
C ALA A 443 -28.92 -17.36 -24.28
N THR A 444 -29.28 -17.85 -23.09
CA THR A 444 -30.19 -17.17 -22.14
C THR A 444 -29.48 -16.68 -20.88
N SER A 445 -28.17 -16.91 -20.77
CA SER A 445 -27.33 -16.35 -19.71
C SER A 445 -25.89 -16.28 -20.16
N CYS A 446 -25.10 -15.39 -19.57
CA CYS A 446 -23.65 -15.38 -19.72
C CYS A 446 -22.96 -14.81 -18.48
N TYR A 447 -21.68 -15.11 -18.37
CA TYR A 447 -20.79 -14.45 -17.43
C TYR A 447 -19.45 -14.20 -18.11
N PHE A 448 -18.80 -13.12 -17.71
CA PHE A 448 -17.47 -12.78 -18.18
C PHE A 448 -16.76 -11.93 -17.13
N ALA A 449 -15.43 -11.99 -17.13
CA ALA A 449 -14.61 -11.13 -16.32
C ALA A 449 -14.34 -9.81 -17.05
N ILE A 450 -14.39 -8.71 -16.32
CA ILE A 450 -13.90 -7.41 -16.75
C ILE A 450 -12.37 -7.43 -16.53
N PRO A 451 -11.55 -7.16 -17.55
CA PRO A 451 -10.10 -7.27 -17.46
C PRO A 451 -9.44 -6.04 -16.81
N PHE A 452 -10.20 -5.25 -16.05
CA PHE A 452 -9.79 -3.99 -15.43
C PHE A 452 -9.85 -4.14 -13.91
N ASP A 453 -8.94 -3.50 -13.18
CA ASP A 453 -8.76 -3.77 -11.73
C ASP A 453 -9.76 -3.01 -10.85
N ASN A 454 -10.08 -1.76 -11.21
CA ASN A 454 -10.92 -0.87 -10.40
C ASN A 454 -12.00 -0.22 -11.26
N VAL A 455 -13.12 -0.92 -11.41
CA VAL A 455 -14.21 -0.52 -12.31
C VAL A 455 -15.29 0.28 -11.59
N ILE A 456 -15.84 1.29 -12.28
CA ILE A 456 -16.97 2.05 -11.76
C ILE A 456 -18.27 1.36 -12.19
N ALA A 457 -18.94 0.67 -11.27
CA ALA A 457 -20.08 -0.19 -11.58
C ALA A 457 -21.28 0.53 -12.22
N ASP A 458 -21.54 1.78 -11.82
CA ASP A 458 -22.66 2.61 -12.36
C ASP A 458 -22.45 3.03 -13.82
N SER A 459 -21.21 3.01 -14.31
CA SER A 459 -20.87 3.32 -15.70
C SER A 459 -21.04 2.12 -16.64
N PHE A 460 -21.38 0.94 -16.10
CA PHE A 460 -21.56 -0.26 -16.90
C PHE A 460 -22.78 -0.14 -17.81
N TYR A 461 -22.56 -0.36 -19.11
CA TYR A 461 -23.62 -0.45 -20.10
C TYR A 461 -23.33 -1.62 -21.05
N VAL A 462 -24.31 -2.48 -21.28
CA VAL A 462 -24.18 -3.64 -22.17
C VAL A 462 -25.23 -3.59 -23.27
N SER A 463 -24.86 -4.07 -24.46
CA SER A 463 -25.77 -4.31 -25.58
C SER A 463 -25.48 -5.65 -26.25
N VAL A 464 -26.53 -6.35 -26.67
CA VAL A 464 -26.43 -7.67 -27.33
C VAL A 464 -27.59 -7.87 -28.30
N ALA A 465 -27.36 -8.53 -29.43
CA ALA A 465 -28.41 -8.81 -30.41
C ALA A 465 -29.22 -10.07 -30.05
N LEU A 466 -30.54 -10.00 -30.25
CA LEU A 466 -31.44 -11.15 -30.16
C LEU A 466 -31.25 -12.11 -31.33
N VAL A 467 -31.54 -13.39 -31.12
CA VAL A 467 -31.62 -14.39 -32.21
C VAL A 467 -32.70 -14.01 -33.22
N ALA A 468 -33.87 -13.58 -32.72
CA ALA A 468 -35.02 -13.16 -33.51
C ALA A 468 -34.84 -11.78 -34.19
N GLY A 469 -33.72 -11.08 -33.95
CA GLY A 469 -33.48 -9.72 -34.41
C GLY A 469 -33.88 -8.65 -33.38
N GLY A 470 -33.18 -7.52 -33.40
CA GLY A 470 -33.27 -6.47 -32.37
C GLY A 470 -32.09 -6.49 -31.38
N LEU A 471 -31.99 -5.46 -30.56
CA LEU A 471 -30.96 -5.30 -29.53
C LEU A 471 -31.60 -5.29 -28.15
N LEU A 472 -31.01 -6.02 -27.20
CA LEU A 472 -31.23 -5.83 -25.77
C LEU A 472 -30.11 -4.96 -25.20
N SER A 473 -30.44 -4.15 -24.19
CA SER A 473 -29.47 -3.40 -23.43
C SER A 473 -29.82 -3.36 -21.94
N ALA A 474 -28.79 -3.15 -21.11
CA ALA A 474 -28.92 -3.01 -19.67
C ALA A 474 -27.80 -2.14 -19.11
N SER A 475 -28.02 -1.56 -17.93
CA SER A 475 -27.05 -0.70 -17.23
C SER A 475 -26.88 -1.11 -15.77
N GLY A 476 -25.70 -0.85 -15.22
CA GLY A 476 -25.35 -1.07 -13.82
C GLY A 476 -25.74 0.10 -12.90
N ASP A 477 -25.88 -0.15 -11.60
CA ASP A 477 -25.93 0.85 -10.54
C ASP A 477 -24.65 0.87 -9.69
N SER A 478 -24.55 1.79 -8.73
CA SER A 478 -23.38 1.93 -7.85
C SER A 478 -23.13 0.72 -6.93
N SER A 479 -24.13 -0.14 -6.75
CA SER A 479 -24.03 -1.38 -5.99
C SER A 479 -23.70 -2.59 -6.89
N GLY A 480 -23.53 -2.36 -8.20
CA GLY A 480 -23.23 -3.41 -9.17
C GLY A 480 -24.46 -4.16 -9.67
N ASN A 481 -25.70 -3.77 -9.35
CA ASN A 481 -26.87 -4.44 -9.92
C ASN A 481 -27.09 -4.00 -11.35
N ILE A 482 -27.35 -4.93 -12.26
CA ILE A 482 -27.59 -4.65 -13.68
C ILE A 482 -29.06 -4.85 -13.99
N THR A 483 -29.69 -3.83 -14.57
CA THR A 483 -31.10 -3.85 -14.93
C THR A 483 -31.33 -3.35 -16.35
N GLY A 484 -32.21 -4.04 -17.07
CA GLY A 484 -32.63 -3.69 -18.43
C GLY A 484 -33.94 -4.41 -18.79
N VAL A 485 -34.53 -4.05 -19.93
CA VAL A 485 -35.73 -4.74 -20.42
C VAL A 485 -35.32 -6.15 -20.86
N SER A 486 -35.87 -7.18 -20.20
CA SER A 486 -35.54 -8.59 -20.47
C SER A 486 -34.08 -8.98 -20.20
N VAL A 487 -33.35 -8.17 -19.43
CA VAL A 487 -31.96 -8.43 -19.00
C VAL A 487 -31.84 -8.11 -17.52
N THR A 488 -31.31 -9.05 -16.73
CA THR A 488 -31.01 -8.85 -15.31
C THR A 488 -29.62 -9.38 -15.00
N GLY A 489 -28.91 -8.78 -14.06
CA GLY A 489 -27.58 -9.23 -13.72
C GLY A 489 -26.98 -8.54 -12.51
N ALA A 490 -25.72 -8.86 -12.24
CA ALA A 490 -24.92 -8.17 -11.24
C ALA A 490 -23.43 -8.20 -11.59
N ILE A 491 -22.69 -7.22 -11.08
CA ILE A 491 -21.24 -7.14 -11.05
C ILE A 491 -20.81 -7.48 -9.62
N SER A 492 -20.01 -8.54 -9.45
CA SER A 492 -19.42 -8.93 -8.17
C SER A 492 -17.92 -9.04 -8.31
N GLY A 493 -17.18 -8.12 -7.68
CA GLY A 493 -15.76 -7.92 -7.99
C GLY A 493 -15.60 -7.49 -9.45
N ASN A 494 -14.83 -8.25 -10.23
CA ASN A 494 -14.65 -8.02 -11.67
C ASN A 494 -15.50 -8.95 -12.54
N ILE A 495 -16.52 -9.62 -11.97
CA ILE A 495 -17.32 -10.60 -12.70
C ILE A 495 -18.69 -10.01 -12.99
N VAL A 496 -19.08 -10.05 -14.26
CA VAL A 496 -20.43 -9.74 -14.71
C VAL A 496 -21.20 -11.05 -14.88
N ASN A 497 -22.40 -11.12 -14.32
CA ASN A 497 -23.37 -12.18 -14.58
C ASN A 497 -24.62 -11.54 -15.21
N LEU A 498 -25.06 -12.04 -16.37
CA LEU A 498 -26.26 -11.60 -17.07
C LEU A 498 -27.18 -12.78 -17.34
N THR A 499 -28.47 -12.55 -17.16
CA THR A 499 -29.57 -13.43 -17.55
C THR A 499 -30.47 -12.69 -18.54
N PHE A 500 -30.86 -13.39 -19.61
CA PHE A 500 -31.69 -12.88 -20.69
C PHE A 500 -33.01 -13.66 -20.71
N ALA A 501 -34.14 -12.96 -20.80
CA ALA A 501 -35.44 -13.63 -20.90
C ALA A 501 -35.65 -14.31 -22.27
N GLU A 502 -34.95 -13.83 -23.30
CA GLU A 502 -35.03 -14.30 -24.68
C GLU A 502 -33.64 -14.69 -25.20
N PRO A 503 -33.52 -15.63 -26.15
CA PRO A 503 -32.23 -16.05 -26.68
C PRO A 503 -31.45 -14.94 -27.40
N VAL A 504 -30.17 -14.79 -27.07
CA VAL A 504 -29.25 -13.78 -27.63
C VAL A 504 -28.01 -14.38 -28.30
N LYS A 505 -27.38 -13.59 -29.17
CA LYS A 505 -26.10 -13.89 -29.85
C LYS A 505 -24.93 -13.28 -29.08
N LEU A 506 -24.27 -14.05 -28.22
CA LEU A 506 -23.20 -13.58 -27.34
C LEU A 506 -21.99 -12.95 -28.06
N SER A 507 -21.67 -13.37 -29.28
CA SER A 507 -20.60 -12.79 -30.12
C SER A 507 -20.86 -11.35 -30.53
N THR A 508 -22.11 -10.90 -30.43
CA THR A 508 -22.49 -9.50 -30.66
C THR A 508 -22.45 -8.66 -29.38
N LEU A 509 -22.24 -9.29 -28.23
CA LEU A 509 -22.26 -8.61 -26.93
C LEU A 509 -21.09 -7.62 -26.86
N LYS A 510 -21.44 -6.37 -26.59
CA LYS A 510 -20.50 -5.28 -26.32
C LYS A 510 -20.86 -4.64 -25.01
N TYR A 511 -19.85 -4.27 -24.23
CA TYR A 511 -20.04 -3.47 -23.03
C TYR A 511 -19.10 -2.27 -22.95
N ASN A 512 -19.59 -1.23 -22.31
CA ASN A 512 -18.83 -0.07 -21.88
C ASN A 512 -18.72 -0.12 -20.36
N ILE A 513 -17.58 0.27 -19.83
CA ILE A 513 -17.38 0.47 -18.40
C ILE A 513 -16.23 1.45 -18.21
N ASN A 514 -16.28 2.25 -17.16
CA ASN A 514 -15.18 3.13 -16.80
C ASN A 514 -14.28 2.46 -15.76
N GLU A 515 -12.99 2.74 -15.84
CA GLU A 515 -11.98 2.28 -14.91
C GLU A 515 -11.36 3.47 -14.18
N LEU A 516 -11.17 3.39 -12.87
CA LEU A 516 -10.39 4.32 -12.09
C LEU A 516 -8.95 3.82 -12.00
N VAL A 517 -8.05 4.47 -12.72
CA VAL A 517 -6.63 4.16 -12.66
C VAL A 517 -5.96 5.11 -11.66
N ASP A 518 -5.26 4.52 -10.70
CA ASP A 518 -4.40 5.28 -9.80
C ASP A 518 -3.20 5.85 -10.57
N LEU A 519 -3.13 7.18 -10.61
CA LEU A 519 -1.99 7.91 -11.11
C LEU A 519 -0.83 7.78 -10.11
N VAL A 520 0.40 7.69 -10.64
CA VAL A 520 1.62 7.72 -9.81
C VAL A 520 2.17 9.14 -9.86
N PRO A 521 1.84 10.00 -8.90
CA PRO A 521 2.42 11.32 -8.85
C PRO A 521 3.94 11.24 -8.62
N PRO A 522 4.71 12.19 -9.17
CA PRO A 522 6.14 12.23 -8.95
C PRO A 522 6.46 12.53 -7.47
N THR A 523 7.56 11.96 -6.97
CA THR A 523 8.00 12.08 -5.56
C THR A 523 8.13 13.53 -5.08
N ASN A 524 8.45 14.47 -5.98
CA ASN A 524 8.60 15.89 -5.65
C ASN A 524 7.28 16.56 -5.23
N LEU A 525 6.12 15.99 -5.59
CA LEU A 525 4.83 16.57 -5.26
C LEU A 525 4.50 16.40 -3.77
N TYR A 526 4.80 15.22 -3.20
CA TYR A 526 4.44 14.87 -1.81
C TYR A 526 5.65 14.74 -0.87
N GLY A 527 6.86 14.76 -1.41
CA GLY A 527 8.09 14.52 -0.65
C GLY A 527 8.20 13.10 -0.08
N ILE A 528 7.40 12.15 -0.60
CA ILE A 528 7.45 10.71 -0.34
C ILE A 528 7.22 9.98 -1.67
N ASN A 529 8.00 8.93 -1.92
CA ASN A 529 7.88 8.11 -3.12
C ASN A 529 6.78 7.04 -2.96
N PRO A 530 5.64 7.15 -3.67
CA PRO A 530 4.52 6.22 -3.51
C PRO A 530 4.84 4.80 -3.99
N LEU A 531 5.85 4.61 -4.86
CA LEU A 531 6.26 3.28 -5.33
C LEU A 531 7.05 2.49 -4.28
N ARG A 532 7.59 3.21 -3.29
CA ARG A 532 8.27 2.61 -2.13
C ARG A 532 7.29 2.31 -0.98
N LEU A 533 5.99 2.46 -1.23
CA LEU A 533 4.92 2.18 -0.27
C LEU A 533 4.04 1.03 -0.75
N PRO A 534 3.57 0.16 0.18
CA PRO A 534 2.60 -0.87 -0.16
C PRO A 534 1.35 -0.24 -0.78
N LYS A 535 0.90 -0.82 -1.90
CA LYS A 535 -0.35 -0.40 -2.59
C LYS A 535 -0.44 1.12 -2.85
N GLY A 536 0.66 1.79 -3.18
CA GLY A 536 0.65 3.23 -3.48
C GLY A 536 0.28 4.12 -2.29
N GLY A 537 0.63 3.67 -1.07
CA GLY A 537 0.44 4.42 0.18
C GLY A 537 -0.75 3.98 1.03
N ALA A 538 -1.55 3.01 0.59
CA ALA A 538 -2.62 2.46 1.44
C ALA A 538 -2.04 1.54 2.52
N VAL A 539 -2.22 1.92 3.79
CA VAL A 539 -1.64 1.27 4.95
C VAL A 539 -2.72 0.83 5.93
N GLN A 540 -2.45 -0.27 6.64
CA GLN A 540 -3.34 -0.73 7.70
C GLN A 540 -3.14 0.13 8.95
N LEU A 541 -4.23 0.66 9.50
CA LEU A 541 -4.22 1.49 10.72
C LEU A 541 -4.37 0.63 11.99
N PHE A 542 -4.90 -0.59 11.82
CA PHE A 542 -5.14 -1.57 12.86
C PHE A 542 -4.49 -2.90 12.48
N ARG A 543 -3.99 -3.61 13.49
CA ARG A 543 -3.29 -4.88 13.30
C ARG A 543 -3.76 -5.91 14.31
N THR A 544 -3.70 -7.18 13.91
CA THR A 544 -3.83 -8.30 14.85
C THR A 544 -2.75 -8.20 15.93
N TYR A 545 -3.14 -8.47 17.17
CA TYR A 545 -2.34 -8.27 18.38
C TYR A 545 -1.97 -6.80 18.67
N GLY A 546 -2.60 -5.84 17.98
CA GLY A 546 -2.53 -4.42 18.33
C GLY A 546 -3.52 -4.07 19.44
N VAL A 547 -3.14 -3.14 20.31
CA VAL A 547 -4.04 -2.57 21.31
C VAL A 547 -4.79 -1.40 20.68
N ILE A 548 -6.11 -1.35 20.93
CA ILE A 548 -6.96 -0.24 20.53
C ILE A 548 -7.62 0.39 21.76
N CYS A 549 -7.92 1.67 21.66
CA CYS A 549 -8.77 2.40 22.60
C CYS A 549 -10.09 2.72 21.92
N LEU A 550 -11.20 2.33 22.55
CA LEU A 550 -12.50 2.86 22.20
C LEU A 550 -12.81 4.02 23.11
N ALA A 551 -13.27 5.14 22.56
CA ALA A 551 -13.64 6.33 23.31
C ALA A 551 -15.01 6.86 22.84
N HIS A 552 -15.85 7.27 23.78
CA HIS A 552 -17.08 7.99 23.50
C HIS A 552 -17.08 9.28 24.30
N ASN A 553 -16.85 10.40 23.61
CA ASN A 553 -16.78 11.73 24.19
C ASN A 553 -18.17 12.39 24.15
N GLN A 554 -18.56 13.08 25.22
CA GLN A 554 -19.74 13.93 25.29
C GLN A 554 -19.32 15.34 25.68
N TYR A 555 -19.80 16.32 24.92
CA TYR A 555 -19.48 17.74 25.11
C TYR A 555 -20.75 18.47 25.54
N GLU A 556 -20.65 19.29 26.58
CA GLU A 556 -21.75 20.14 27.03
C GLU A 556 -21.21 21.54 27.34
N GLN A 557 -21.77 22.56 26.69
CA GLN A 557 -21.39 23.95 26.92
C GLN A 557 -22.19 24.56 28.06
N TYR A 558 -21.50 25.35 28.87
CA TYR A 558 -22.05 26.13 29.97
C TYR A 558 -21.70 27.61 29.77
N PRO A 559 -22.69 28.50 29.63
CA PRO A 559 -22.42 29.93 29.51
C PRO A 559 -21.86 30.53 30.81
N SER A 560 -22.05 29.84 31.94
CA SER A 560 -21.49 30.18 33.25
C SER A 560 -21.48 28.94 34.14
N LEU A 561 -20.49 28.86 35.03
CA LEU A 561 -20.43 27.87 36.11
C LEU A 561 -20.35 28.63 37.44
N THR A 562 -21.06 28.15 38.48
CA THR A 562 -21.05 28.78 39.80
C THR A 562 -20.48 27.84 40.86
N PRO A 563 -19.74 28.33 41.87
CA PRO A 563 -19.31 27.53 43.01
C PRO A 563 -20.48 26.75 43.66
N ALA A 564 -20.21 25.52 44.10
CA ALA A 564 -21.15 24.53 44.62
C ALA A 564 -22.23 24.04 43.63
N GLN A 565 -22.15 24.40 42.34
CA GLN A 565 -22.99 23.79 41.32
C GLN A 565 -22.62 22.33 41.10
N THR A 566 -23.63 21.46 41.06
CA THR A 566 -23.47 20.03 40.77
C THR A 566 -23.94 19.71 39.37
N LEU A 567 -23.15 18.92 38.63
CA LEU A 567 -23.42 18.45 37.27
C LEU A 567 -23.36 16.92 37.25
N THR A 568 -24.31 16.26 36.58
CA THR A 568 -24.34 14.79 36.49
C THR A 568 -23.67 14.31 35.20
N ARG A 569 -22.76 13.35 35.35
CA ARG A 569 -21.98 12.71 34.28
C ARG A 569 -21.97 11.20 34.40
N ARG A 570 -21.37 10.51 33.43
CA ARG A 570 -21.28 9.05 33.45
C ARG A 570 -20.23 8.63 34.48
N PRO A 571 -20.52 7.66 35.37
CA PRO A 571 -19.53 7.07 36.25
C PRO A 571 -18.31 6.54 35.48
N ASN A 572 -17.14 6.58 36.12
CA ASN A 572 -15.85 6.12 35.58
C ASN A 572 -15.39 6.79 34.27
N SER A 573 -16.03 7.87 33.83
CA SER A 573 -15.53 8.69 32.73
C SER A 573 -14.30 9.50 33.14
N PHE A 574 -13.56 9.97 32.15
CA PHE A 574 -12.60 11.05 32.31
C PHE A 574 -13.33 12.39 32.11
N ILE A 575 -13.25 13.29 33.10
CA ILE A 575 -13.88 14.61 33.06
C ILE A 575 -12.82 15.69 32.90
N ASP A 576 -13.03 16.58 31.94
CA ASP A 576 -12.34 17.86 31.83
C ASP A 576 -13.36 18.99 31.68
N ILE A 577 -13.05 20.16 32.22
CA ILE A 577 -13.79 21.39 31.95
C ILE A 577 -12.79 22.38 31.40
N VAL A 578 -13.02 22.90 30.20
CA VAL A 578 -12.17 23.90 29.58
C VAL A 578 -12.90 25.22 29.47
N ASP A 579 -12.17 26.32 29.56
CA ASP A 579 -12.70 27.66 29.34
C ASP A 579 -12.67 28.06 27.87
N SER A 580 -13.15 29.27 27.55
CA SER A 580 -13.21 29.78 26.17
C SER A 580 -11.83 29.98 25.50
N THR A 581 -10.75 29.97 26.27
CA THR A 581 -9.37 30.03 25.77
C THR A 581 -8.74 28.64 25.60
N GLY A 582 -9.46 27.59 25.97
CA GLY A 582 -8.99 26.20 25.98
C GLY A 582 -8.21 25.81 27.24
N ALA A 583 -8.17 26.68 28.25
CA ALA A 583 -7.50 26.38 29.52
C ALA A 583 -8.33 25.37 30.32
N SER A 584 -7.70 24.28 30.75
CA SER A 584 -8.34 23.25 31.57
C SER A 584 -8.47 23.73 33.02
N LEU A 585 -9.66 23.57 33.59
CA LEU A 585 -9.94 23.77 35.00
C LEU A 585 -9.48 22.57 35.84
N TRP A 586 -8.95 21.50 35.24
CA TRP A 586 -8.44 20.37 36.02
C TRP A 586 -7.25 20.80 36.87
N HIS A 587 -7.29 20.45 38.15
CA HIS A 587 -6.17 20.67 39.07
C HIS A 587 -6.01 19.45 40.00
N PRO A 588 -4.77 19.03 40.34
CA PRO A 588 -4.52 17.85 41.18
C PRO A 588 -5.12 17.93 42.58
N LEU A 589 -5.33 19.14 43.11
CA LEU A 589 -5.94 19.39 44.42
C LEU A 589 -7.45 19.66 44.32
N SER A 590 -8.07 19.41 43.15
CA SER A 590 -9.50 19.65 42.91
C SER A 590 -9.95 21.08 43.22
N THR A 591 -9.07 22.08 43.00
CA THR A 591 -9.33 23.48 43.39
C THR A 591 -10.46 24.13 42.60
N HIS A 592 -10.78 23.61 41.41
CA HIS A 592 -11.81 24.18 40.53
C HIS A 592 -13.04 23.30 40.38
N TYR A 593 -12.89 21.98 40.40
CA TYR A 593 -13.99 21.04 40.48
C TYR A 593 -13.55 19.73 41.11
N GLU A 594 -14.51 19.04 41.72
CA GLU A 594 -14.41 17.66 42.21
C GLU A 594 -15.23 16.73 41.33
N TYR A 595 -14.81 15.47 41.19
CA TYR A 595 -15.54 14.47 40.43
C TYR A 595 -15.58 13.14 41.18
N ASP A 596 -16.79 12.71 41.55
CA ASP A 596 -17.04 11.40 42.11
C ASP A 596 -17.22 10.39 40.98
N LYS A 597 -16.20 9.56 40.77
CA LYS A 597 -16.18 8.51 39.74
C LYS A 597 -17.25 7.43 39.93
N ALA A 598 -17.70 7.19 41.16
CA ALA A 598 -18.66 6.12 41.44
C ALA A 598 -20.09 6.55 41.10
N THR A 599 -20.44 7.80 41.40
CA THR A 599 -21.79 8.35 41.16
C THR A 599 -21.89 9.11 39.84
N GLY A 600 -20.76 9.59 39.30
CA GLY A 600 -20.73 10.45 38.13
C GLY A 600 -20.95 11.92 38.46
N GLU A 601 -20.90 12.32 39.73
CA GLU A 601 -21.20 13.68 40.16
C GLU A 601 -19.98 14.60 40.03
N VAL A 602 -20.12 15.72 39.31
CA VAL A 602 -19.12 16.79 39.20
C VAL A 602 -19.59 17.99 40.01
N THR A 603 -18.80 18.43 40.99
CA THR A 603 -19.11 19.60 41.83
C THR A 603 -18.13 20.72 41.55
N ILE A 604 -18.62 21.88 41.13
CA ILE A 604 -17.79 23.07 40.86
C ILE A 604 -17.35 23.69 42.19
N VAL A 605 -16.05 23.94 42.33
CA VAL A 605 -15.45 24.54 43.53
C VAL A 605 -15.16 26.02 43.30
N ASP A 606 -14.40 26.35 42.26
CA ASP A 606 -14.02 27.72 41.92
C ASP A 606 -13.69 27.85 40.42
N VAL A 607 -14.14 28.93 39.81
CA VAL A 607 -13.87 29.25 38.39
C VAL A 607 -13.11 30.57 38.22
N THR A 608 -12.65 31.16 39.32
CA THR A 608 -11.87 32.40 39.33
C THR A 608 -10.60 32.20 38.50
N GLY A 609 -10.34 33.12 37.57
CA GLY A 609 -9.19 33.07 36.67
C GLY A 609 -9.45 32.42 35.31
N PHE A 610 -10.65 31.88 35.07
CA PHE A 610 -11.06 31.29 33.80
C PHE A 610 -12.17 32.11 33.12
N THR A 611 -12.25 32.05 31.80
CA THR A 611 -13.18 32.88 31.02
C THR A 611 -14.28 32.06 30.36
N ALA A 612 -15.54 32.34 30.70
CA ALA A 612 -16.70 31.72 30.06
C ALA A 612 -16.80 32.04 28.54
N PRO A 613 -17.51 31.23 27.72
CA PRO A 613 -18.21 29.99 28.08
C PRO A 613 -17.25 28.85 28.44
N TYR A 614 -17.77 27.87 29.18
CA TYR A 614 -17.07 26.65 29.56
C TYR A 614 -17.58 25.47 28.74
N GLU A 615 -16.72 24.51 28.45
CA GLU A 615 -17.08 23.24 27.84
C GLU A 615 -16.69 22.10 28.78
N LEU A 616 -17.67 21.31 29.21
CA LEU A 616 -17.44 20.09 29.97
C LEU A 616 -17.37 18.91 28.99
N ILE A 617 -16.26 18.18 29.08
CA ILE A 617 -15.96 17.00 28.27
C ILE A 617 -15.99 15.77 29.18
N ASP A 618 -16.93 14.85 28.92
CA ASP A 618 -16.99 13.52 29.54
C ASP A 618 -16.53 12.47 28.52
N THR A 619 -15.43 11.79 28.80
CA THR A 619 -14.86 10.75 27.95
C THR A 619 -14.90 9.39 28.64
N LEU A 620 -15.78 8.50 28.17
CA LEU A 620 -15.73 7.08 28.51
C LEU A 620 -14.74 6.39 27.56
N SER A 621 -13.76 5.66 28.07
CA SER A 621 -12.82 4.93 27.22
C SER A 621 -12.42 3.57 27.76
N GLU A 622 -12.20 2.60 26.88
CA GLU A 622 -11.79 1.24 27.20
C GLU A 622 -10.68 0.76 26.26
N LEU A 623 -9.67 0.07 26.81
CA LEU A 623 -8.58 -0.52 26.04
C LEU A 623 -8.83 -2.00 25.82
N THR A 624 -8.63 -2.49 24.58
CA THR A 624 -8.78 -3.90 24.24
C THR A 624 -7.80 -4.34 23.17
N LEU A 625 -7.56 -5.65 23.06
CA LEU A 625 -6.65 -6.25 22.09
C LEU A 625 -7.42 -6.70 20.85
N VAL A 626 -6.91 -6.36 19.67
CA VAL A 626 -7.42 -6.84 18.39
C VAL A 626 -6.94 -8.27 18.13
N THR A 627 -7.86 -9.18 17.80
CA THR A 627 -7.59 -10.58 17.46
C THR A 627 -7.74 -10.86 15.96
N GLY A 628 -8.35 -9.95 15.20
CA GLY A 628 -8.44 -10.04 13.74
C GLY A 628 -8.94 -8.76 13.10
N VAL A 629 -8.52 -8.53 11.86
CA VAL A 629 -8.95 -7.42 11.01
C VAL A 629 -9.49 -8.01 9.71
N THR A 630 -10.73 -7.72 9.34
CA THR A 630 -11.37 -8.25 8.12
C THR A 630 -12.29 -7.20 7.52
N GLY A 631 -11.92 -6.64 6.37
CA GLY A 631 -12.67 -5.54 5.76
C GLY A 631 -12.85 -4.38 6.73
N SER A 632 -14.10 -3.96 6.94
CA SER A 632 -14.53 -2.91 7.89
C SER A 632 -14.83 -3.44 9.30
N THR A 633 -14.40 -4.66 9.64
CA THR A 633 -14.66 -5.26 10.95
C THR A 633 -13.36 -5.50 11.72
N LEU A 634 -13.34 -5.08 12.99
CA LEU A 634 -12.30 -5.43 13.97
C LEU A 634 -12.85 -6.49 14.94
N LYS A 635 -12.11 -7.58 15.13
CA LYS A 635 -12.40 -8.55 16.18
C LYS A 635 -11.55 -8.25 17.40
N ILE A 636 -12.16 -8.25 18.57
CA ILE A 636 -11.48 -7.97 19.85
C ILE A 636 -11.47 -9.20 20.75
N ARG A 637 -10.51 -9.24 21.67
CA ARG A 637 -10.30 -10.42 22.54
C ARG A 637 -11.47 -10.69 23.48
N ALA A 638 -12.04 -9.63 24.06
CA ALA A 638 -13.12 -9.71 25.02
C ALA A 638 -14.20 -8.67 24.69
N PRO A 639 -15.48 -8.95 24.99
CA PRO A 639 -16.53 -7.94 24.88
C PRO A 639 -16.25 -6.72 25.75
N LEU A 640 -16.68 -5.56 25.28
CA LEU A 640 -16.53 -4.29 26.01
C LEU A 640 -17.48 -4.25 27.21
N VAL A 641 -17.03 -3.60 28.28
CA VAL A 641 -17.85 -3.32 29.47
C VAL A 641 -18.66 -2.05 29.27
N GLY A 642 -18.06 -1.03 28.65
CA GLY A 642 -18.71 0.24 28.34
C GLY A 642 -19.73 0.14 27.20
N SER A 643 -20.70 1.06 27.19
CA SER A 643 -21.61 1.25 26.05
C SER A 643 -21.03 2.28 25.08
N PHE A 644 -20.73 1.82 23.86
CA PHE A 644 -20.15 2.63 22.80
C PHE A 644 -21.09 2.66 21.60
N PRO A 645 -21.90 3.71 21.40
CA PRO A 645 -22.80 3.83 20.25
C PRO A 645 -22.05 4.07 18.93
N ALA A 646 -22.76 4.02 17.81
CA ALA A 646 -22.23 4.48 16.52
C ALA A 646 -21.67 5.91 16.63
N GLY A 647 -20.57 6.19 15.93
CA GLY A 647 -19.80 7.43 16.06
C GLY A 647 -18.74 7.41 17.17
N SER A 648 -18.77 6.42 18.08
CA SER A 648 -17.67 6.25 19.05
C SER A 648 -16.36 6.02 18.32
N ILE A 649 -15.29 6.54 18.90
CA ILE A 649 -13.97 6.64 18.29
C ILE A 649 -13.20 5.38 18.61
N VAL A 650 -12.51 4.83 17.61
CA VAL A 650 -11.65 3.66 17.74
C VAL A 650 -10.26 4.02 17.28
N SER A 651 -9.29 3.96 18.18
CA SER A 651 -7.93 4.46 17.96
C SER A 651 -6.92 3.35 18.19
N SER A 652 -5.98 3.20 17.26
CA SER A 652 -4.82 2.34 17.46
C SER A 652 -3.86 2.98 18.45
N VAL A 653 -3.37 2.22 19.42
CA VAL A 653 -2.53 2.72 20.51
C VAL A 653 -1.06 2.54 20.15
N TYR A 654 -0.29 3.64 20.15
CA TYR A 654 1.17 3.58 20.08
C TYR A 654 1.75 3.48 21.49
N GLN A 655 2.36 2.33 21.78
CA GLN A 655 2.95 2.05 23.09
C GLN A 655 4.38 2.58 23.15
N LEU A 656 4.59 3.61 23.96
CA LEU A 656 5.90 4.16 24.28
C LEU A 656 6.61 3.31 25.35
N GLY A 657 5.87 2.53 26.12
CA GLY A 657 6.39 1.73 27.23
C GLY A 657 6.77 2.62 28.41
N ASP A 658 7.63 2.10 29.29
CA ASP A 658 8.03 2.78 30.50
C ASP A 658 8.88 4.03 30.23
N LEU A 659 8.46 5.15 30.82
CA LEU A 659 9.14 6.44 30.69
C LEU A 659 9.68 6.88 32.05
N GLN A 660 11.01 6.92 32.15
CA GLN A 660 11.74 7.36 33.33
C GLN A 660 13.12 7.85 32.92
N ALA A 661 13.56 8.98 33.49
CA ALA A 661 14.92 9.45 33.36
C ALA A 661 15.87 8.56 34.13
N ARG A 662 16.95 8.12 33.49
CA ARG A 662 17.94 7.23 34.10
C ARG A 662 19.31 7.37 33.47
N THR A 663 20.32 6.93 34.19
CA THR A 663 21.68 6.80 33.67
C THR A 663 21.97 5.37 33.25
N THR A 664 22.72 5.20 32.16
CA THR A 664 23.12 3.89 31.64
C THR A 664 24.57 3.89 31.18
N ASN A 665 25.15 2.70 30.99
CA ASN A 665 26.48 2.49 30.40
C ASN A 665 27.59 3.31 31.09
N MET A 666 27.64 3.29 32.42
CA MET A 666 28.67 3.99 33.18
C MET A 666 29.95 3.17 33.28
N PHE A 667 31.10 3.75 32.90
CA PHE A 667 32.42 3.14 33.02
C PHE A 667 33.54 4.18 33.05
N ASP A 668 34.66 3.81 33.66
CA ASP A 668 35.88 4.62 33.71
C ASP A 668 36.90 4.12 32.66
N GLN A 669 37.45 5.02 31.85
CA GLN A 669 38.39 4.71 30.78
C GLN A 669 39.67 5.53 30.93
N ASN A 670 40.81 4.90 30.67
CA ASN A 670 42.12 5.47 30.96
C ASN A 670 42.45 6.70 30.11
N ILE A 671 42.09 6.69 28.83
CA ILE A 671 42.38 7.78 27.89
C ILE A 671 41.13 8.10 27.07
N TRP A 672 40.73 9.37 27.01
CA TRP A 672 39.76 9.86 26.04
C TRP A 672 40.39 10.02 24.65
N ASP A 673 39.99 9.18 23.70
CA ASP A 673 40.47 9.16 22.31
C ASP A 673 39.55 9.91 21.33
N GLY A 674 38.43 10.46 21.82
CA GLY A 674 37.40 11.10 21.00
C GLY A 674 36.31 10.14 20.48
N THR A 675 36.40 8.84 20.78
CA THR A 675 35.44 7.83 20.29
C THR A 675 34.23 7.72 21.21
N TRP A 676 33.04 8.03 20.69
CA TRP A 676 31.78 7.86 21.41
C TRP A 676 31.25 6.42 21.34
N ALA A 677 31.78 5.54 22.20
CA ALA A 677 31.29 4.19 22.40
C ALA A 677 30.51 4.02 23.71
N ASP A 678 29.66 2.99 23.74
CA ASP A 678 28.93 2.54 24.95
C ASP A 678 29.66 1.38 25.67
N VAL A 679 30.94 1.20 25.34
CA VAL A 679 31.88 0.23 25.92
C VAL A 679 33.26 0.89 26.03
N ILE A 680 34.12 0.37 26.91
CA ILE A 680 35.49 0.84 27.07
C ILE A 680 36.25 0.75 25.74
N LYS A 681 36.98 1.81 25.39
CA LYS A 681 37.96 1.84 24.31
C LYS A 681 39.37 1.97 24.90
N GLY A 682 40.22 0.99 24.60
CA GLY A 682 41.53 0.85 25.24
C GLY A 682 41.41 0.19 26.60
N ASP A 683 42.14 0.71 27.58
CA ASP A 683 42.20 0.16 28.93
C ASP A 683 41.24 0.88 29.90
N PRO A 684 40.68 0.17 30.90
CA PRO A 684 39.95 0.80 31.99
C PRO A 684 40.87 1.75 32.78
N ALA A 685 40.29 2.79 33.37
CA ALA A 685 41.04 3.62 34.32
C ALA A 685 41.35 2.82 35.60
N THR A 686 42.47 3.12 36.26
CA THR A 686 42.76 2.55 37.59
C THR A 686 41.91 3.24 38.68
N ALA A 687 41.53 4.49 38.46
CA ALA A 687 40.53 5.19 39.25
C ALA A 687 39.12 4.70 38.92
N ASN A 688 38.21 4.79 39.88
CA ASN A 688 36.82 4.35 39.72
C ASN A 688 35.87 5.31 40.45
N TYR A 689 34.76 5.65 39.80
CA TYR A 689 33.66 6.37 40.44
C TYR A 689 32.68 5.40 41.13
N ASN A 690 32.41 5.63 42.42
CA ASN A 690 31.52 4.78 43.22
C ASN A 690 30.04 5.10 42.99
N ALA A 691 29.50 4.70 41.83
CA ALA A 691 28.08 4.88 41.53
C ALA A 691 27.13 3.96 42.31
N ILE A 692 27.65 2.97 43.04
CA ILE A 692 26.79 2.11 43.88
C ILE A 692 26.23 2.93 45.05
N ASN A 693 27.10 3.66 45.75
CA ASN A 693 26.68 4.50 46.87
C ASN A 693 26.27 5.92 46.45
N TYR A 694 26.81 6.40 45.31
CA TYR A 694 26.59 7.75 44.81
C TYR A 694 26.22 7.73 43.31
N PRO A 695 25.05 7.17 42.95
CA PRO A 695 24.62 7.14 41.56
C PRO A 695 24.54 8.56 40.98
N ILE A 696 24.73 8.67 39.67
CA ILE A 696 24.52 9.95 38.98
C ILE A 696 23.02 10.25 39.01
N GLU A 697 22.64 11.36 39.62
CA GLU A 697 21.25 11.72 39.81
C GLU A 697 20.72 12.45 38.56
N VAL A 698 19.49 12.16 38.17
CA VAL A 698 18.79 12.77 37.03
C VAL A 698 17.36 13.09 37.43
N ALA A 699 16.70 13.97 36.67
CA ALA A 699 15.27 14.27 36.82
C ALA A 699 14.56 14.16 35.47
N ASN A 700 13.30 13.70 35.48
CA ASN A 700 12.48 13.52 34.29
C ASN A 700 12.37 14.80 33.45
N GLN A 701 12.17 15.94 34.12
CA GLN A 701 11.99 17.24 33.45
C GLN A 701 13.25 17.75 32.73
N SER A 702 14.47 17.40 33.17
CA SER A 702 15.72 18.02 32.68
C SER A 702 16.68 17.07 31.98
N ALA A 703 16.53 15.75 32.17
CA ALA A 703 17.34 14.75 31.49
C ALA A 703 17.09 14.76 29.98
N VAL A 704 18.16 14.54 29.21
CA VAL A 704 18.16 14.45 27.75
C VAL A 704 18.79 13.13 27.32
N ASN A 705 18.44 12.63 26.14
CA ASN A 705 19.11 11.48 25.55
C ASN A 705 20.51 11.92 25.06
N GLU A 706 21.55 11.66 25.85
CA GLU A 706 22.89 12.15 25.59
C GLU A 706 23.97 11.21 26.11
N ARG A 707 25.13 11.23 25.44
CA ARG A 707 26.37 10.56 25.87
C ARG A 707 27.29 11.60 26.49
N TRP A 708 27.71 11.38 27.74
CA TRP A 708 28.52 12.31 28.52
C TRP A 708 29.93 11.80 28.81
N ALA A 709 30.92 12.66 28.60
CA ALA A 709 32.32 12.41 28.93
C ALA A 709 32.80 13.44 29.96
N ILE A 710 33.15 12.96 31.16
CA ILE A 710 33.84 13.75 32.18
C ILE A 710 35.33 13.52 32.01
N ILE A 711 36.02 14.44 31.34
CA ILE A 711 37.43 14.29 30.95
C ILE A 711 38.31 15.03 31.94
N PHE A 712 39.16 14.28 32.66
CA PHE A 712 40.07 14.84 33.64
C PHE A 712 41.18 15.66 32.96
N THR A 713 41.41 16.87 33.47
CA THR A 713 42.48 17.79 33.07
C THR A 713 43.60 17.87 34.09
N SER A 714 43.33 17.48 35.34
CA SER A 714 44.31 17.22 36.40
C SER A 714 43.93 15.94 37.16
N ASP A 715 44.54 15.70 38.32
CA ASP A 715 44.12 14.67 39.29
C ASP A 715 42.77 14.98 39.97
N THR A 716 42.29 16.21 39.85
CA THR A 716 41.14 16.75 40.62
C THR A 716 40.16 17.54 39.78
N ALA A 717 40.57 18.13 38.66
CA ALA A 717 39.74 18.96 37.80
C ALA A 717 39.39 18.23 36.49
N PHE A 718 38.19 18.49 35.98
CA PHE A 718 37.68 17.89 34.74
C PHE A 718 36.81 18.87 33.94
N ARG A 719 36.56 18.52 32.68
CA ARG A 719 35.53 19.13 31.82
C ARG A 719 34.43 18.14 31.49
N CYS A 720 33.19 18.61 31.44
CA CYS A 720 32.04 17.82 31.03
C CYS A 720 31.67 18.13 29.58
N VAL A 721 31.68 17.11 28.75
CA VAL A 721 31.38 17.20 27.31
C VAL A 721 30.26 16.22 26.98
N GLY A 722 29.18 16.70 26.35
CA GLY A 722 28.16 15.87 25.72
C GLY A 722 28.45 15.68 24.23
N LYS A 723 28.03 14.54 23.65
CA LYS A 723 28.27 14.26 22.23
C LYS A 723 27.62 15.29 21.31
N ASN A 724 26.38 15.70 21.59
CA ASN A 724 25.63 16.65 20.76
C ASN A 724 25.69 18.07 21.32
N VAL A 725 25.75 18.23 22.64
CA VAL A 725 25.76 19.55 23.32
C VAL A 725 27.15 20.16 23.53
N GLY A 726 28.23 19.42 23.25
CA GLY A 726 29.60 19.90 23.43
C GLY A 726 29.99 20.08 24.90
N GLN A 727 31.00 20.91 25.17
CA GLN A 727 31.44 21.19 26.56
C GLN A 727 30.41 22.08 27.27
N VAL A 728 29.73 21.53 28.28
CA VAL A 728 28.64 22.24 28.99
C VAL A 728 29.11 22.92 30.27
N ALA A 729 30.16 22.40 30.92
CA ALA A 729 30.75 22.98 32.13
C ALA A 729 32.13 22.37 32.43
N SER A 730 32.84 22.96 33.39
CA SER A 730 34.02 22.38 34.03
C SER A 730 33.76 22.22 35.53
N GLY A 731 34.40 21.25 36.16
CA GLY A 731 34.21 20.93 37.56
C GLY A 731 35.44 20.30 38.21
N ASP A 732 35.28 19.89 39.45
CA ASP A 732 36.31 19.24 40.23
C ASP A 732 35.71 18.12 41.10
N ILE A 733 36.57 17.30 41.70
CA ILE A 733 36.16 16.20 42.56
C ILE A 733 35.79 16.65 43.99
N LEU A 734 36.04 17.91 44.35
CA LEU A 734 35.87 18.44 45.71
C LEU A 734 34.44 18.94 45.95
N ASN A 735 33.76 19.38 44.89
CA ASN A 735 32.41 19.93 44.92
C ASN A 735 31.41 19.06 44.13
N ASP A 736 30.14 19.10 44.52
CA ASP A 736 29.08 18.49 43.73
C ASP A 736 29.00 19.18 42.36
N PHE A 737 28.92 18.38 41.30
CA PHE A 737 28.93 18.87 39.93
C PHE A 737 27.53 18.75 39.31
N SER A 738 26.92 19.90 39.00
CA SER A 738 25.53 20.01 38.52
C SER A 738 25.43 20.93 37.29
N PRO A 739 25.84 20.49 36.09
CA PRO A 739 25.83 21.32 34.89
C PRO A 739 24.39 21.70 34.49
N ILE A 740 24.15 22.99 34.26
CA ILE A 740 22.80 23.52 33.98
C ILE A 740 22.38 23.24 32.53
N ASN A 741 21.18 22.70 32.37
CA ASN A 741 20.49 22.59 31.09
C ASN A 741 19.82 23.94 30.76
N PRO A 742 20.27 24.65 29.70
CA PRO A 742 19.70 25.94 29.33
C PRO A 742 18.24 25.88 28.88
N ALA A 743 17.75 24.70 28.46
CA ALA A 743 16.37 24.54 28.02
C ALA A 743 15.38 24.54 29.21
N THR A 744 15.82 24.13 30.39
CA THR A 744 14.95 23.96 31.58
C THR A 744 15.40 24.79 32.77
N ASN A 745 16.59 25.39 32.72
CA ASN A 745 17.27 26.04 33.85
C ASN A 745 17.45 25.12 35.07
N GLN A 746 17.50 23.81 34.84
CA GLN A 746 17.72 22.77 35.85
C GLN A 746 18.96 21.95 35.48
N PRO A 747 19.64 21.26 36.42
CA PRO A 747 20.78 20.43 36.09
C PRO A 747 20.44 19.32 35.09
N PHE A 748 21.32 19.05 34.13
CA PHE A 748 21.21 17.85 33.28
C PHE A 748 21.25 16.56 34.11
N PHE A 749 22.16 16.56 35.09
CA PHE A 749 22.38 15.51 36.07
C PHE A 749 23.19 16.11 37.23
N ILE A 750 23.34 15.35 38.32
CA ILE A 750 24.18 15.72 39.47
C ILE A 750 25.17 14.58 39.74
N ILE A 751 26.45 14.92 39.85
CA ILE A 751 27.52 14.01 40.29
C ILE A 751 27.96 14.46 41.68
N ARG A 752 27.89 13.57 42.66
CA ARG A 752 28.27 13.89 44.06
C ARG A 752 29.79 13.83 44.23
N SER A 753 30.35 14.80 44.93
CA SER A 753 31.80 14.83 45.22
C SER A 753 32.27 13.59 45.96
N SER A 754 31.43 13.04 46.84
CA SER A 754 31.71 11.84 47.62
C SER A 754 31.81 10.55 46.79
N GLY A 755 31.39 10.57 45.53
CA GLY A 755 31.49 9.43 44.62
C GLY A 755 32.88 9.23 44.02
N TRP A 756 33.73 10.26 44.03
CA TRP A 756 35.07 10.18 43.44
C TRP A 756 36.02 9.33 44.28
N GLY A 757 36.46 8.19 43.72
CA GLY A 757 37.61 7.45 44.24
C GLY A 757 38.93 8.19 44.00
N GLY A 758 40.03 7.69 44.59
CA GLY A 758 41.37 8.23 44.34
C GLY A 758 42.01 7.70 43.06
N GLY A 759 43.12 8.33 42.64
CA GLY A 759 43.97 7.82 41.55
C GLY A 759 43.68 8.35 40.15
N TRP A 760 42.83 9.39 40.01
CA TRP A 760 42.53 10.02 38.72
C TRP A 760 43.75 10.72 38.14
N GLN A 761 43.88 10.66 36.81
CA GLN A 761 44.96 11.29 36.06
C GLN A 761 44.41 12.14 34.91
N PRO A 762 45.15 13.18 34.46
CA PRO A 762 44.81 13.88 33.23
C PRO A 762 44.62 12.91 32.06
N GLY A 763 43.51 13.04 31.34
CA GLY A 763 43.12 12.17 30.23
C GLY A 763 42.19 11.02 30.60
N ASN A 764 42.09 10.65 31.89
CA ASN A 764 41.06 9.71 32.35
C ASN A 764 39.67 10.27 32.06
N VAL A 765 38.72 9.37 31.83
CA VAL A 765 37.35 9.75 31.52
C VAL A 765 36.34 8.88 32.26
N LEU A 766 35.35 9.51 32.90
CA LEU A 766 34.12 8.84 33.31
C LEU A 766 33.10 9.01 32.17
N ARG A 767 32.69 7.90 31.57
CA ARG A 767 31.68 7.84 30.52
C ARG A 767 30.38 7.31 31.10
N PHE A 768 29.28 7.93 30.70
CA PHE A 768 27.92 7.44 30.94
C PHE A 768 26.98 8.03 29.91
N ASN A 769 25.76 7.50 29.86
CA ASN A 769 24.68 8.05 29.05
C ASN A 769 23.51 8.42 29.96
N THR A 770 22.78 9.45 29.59
CA THR A 770 21.47 9.77 30.18
C THR A 770 20.38 9.37 29.19
N VAL A 771 19.28 8.86 29.73
CA VAL A 771 18.05 8.57 28.99
C VAL A 771 16.97 9.52 29.52
N ALA A 772 16.27 10.20 28.62
CA ALA A 772 15.15 11.09 28.97
C ALA A 772 13.88 10.28 29.23
N ALA A 773 12.97 10.83 30.05
CA ALA A 773 11.63 10.28 30.26
C ALA A 773 10.68 10.62 29.09
N SER A 774 11.14 10.40 27.86
CA SER A 774 10.45 10.78 26.63
C SER A 774 10.89 9.91 25.46
N LYS A 775 9.99 9.69 24.51
CA LYS A 775 10.27 9.03 23.23
C LYS A 775 9.67 9.83 22.08
N PRO A 776 10.27 9.80 20.88
CA PRO A 776 9.72 10.49 19.72
C PRO A 776 8.45 9.76 19.23
N ALA A 777 7.47 10.53 18.78
CA ALA A 777 6.34 10.06 17.99
C ALA A 777 6.23 10.91 16.72
N VAL A 778 5.98 10.26 15.59
CA VAL A 778 5.84 10.94 14.29
C VAL A 778 4.37 10.96 13.92
N LEU A 779 3.85 12.14 13.62
CA LEU A 779 2.52 12.35 13.08
C LEU A 779 2.62 12.58 11.58
N LEU A 780 1.73 11.97 10.83
CA LEU A 780 1.57 12.17 9.41
C LEU A 780 0.13 12.57 9.10
N ARG A 781 -0.03 13.63 8.32
CA ARG A 781 -1.31 14.07 7.74
C ARG A 781 -1.22 13.98 6.23
N SER A 782 -2.15 13.26 5.62
CA SER A 782 -2.30 13.13 4.17
C SER A 782 -3.61 13.79 3.78
N VAL A 783 -3.56 14.73 2.83
CA VAL A 783 -4.71 15.49 2.34
C VAL A 783 -4.92 15.11 0.89
N SER A 784 -6.08 14.53 0.57
CA SER A 784 -6.42 14.13 -0.80
C SER A 784 -7.03 15.27 -1.59
N ALA A 785 -6.73 15.33 -2.89
CA ALA A 785 -7.32 16.33 -3.77
C ALA A 785 -8.84 16.17 -3.85
N GLY A 786 -9.55 17.30 -3.74
CA GLY A 786 -11.00 17.34 -3.79
C GLY A 786 -11.55 18.68 -3.34
N HIS A 787 -12.87 18.83 -3.46
CA HIS A 787 -13.57 20.00 -2.96
C HIS A 787 -14.25 19.61 -1.65
N SER A 788 -13.64 19.96 -0.52
CA SER A 788 -14.29 19.97 0.79
C SER A 788 -14.43 21.42 1.27
N ALA A 789 -15.57 21.73 1.87
CA ALA A 789 -15.85 23.02 2.47
C ALA A 789 -16.14 22.78 3.95
N ILE A 790 -15.09 22.81 4.77
CA ILE A 790 -15.17 22.59 6.21
C ILE A 790 -14.60 23.81 6.91
N GLU A 791 -15.36 24.41 7.81
CA GLU A 791 -15.00 25.65 8.49
C GLU A 791 -13.97 25.44 9.61
N GLN A 792 -13.95 24.24 10.20
CA GLN A 792 -13.02 23.88 11.26
C GLN A 792 -12.68 22.39 11.18
N ASP A 793 -11.40 22.06 11.14
CA ASP A 793 -10.90 20.69 11.27
C ASP A 793 -9.86 20.61 12.39
N SER A 794 -9.92 19.56 13.20
CA SER A 794 -9.06 19.39 14.36
C SER A 794 -8.84 17.93 14.69
N ILE A 795 -7.66 17.62 15.21
CA ILE A 795 -7.34 16.33 15.80
C ILE A 795 -7.00 16.49 17.27
N ARG A 796 -7.31 15.47 18.07
CA ARG A 796 -6.94 15.44 19.49
C ARG A 796 -6.01 14.28 19.76
N LEU A 797 -4.89 14.54 20.44
CA LEU A 797 -3.95 13.52 20.87
C LEU A 797 -4.13 13.27 22.37
N HIS A 798 -4.12 12.00 22.77
CA HIS A 798 -4.10 11.62 24.17
C HIS A 798 -2.79 10.90 24.47
N PHE A 799 -2.02 11.45 25.42
CA PHE A 799 -0.88 10.79 26.04
C PHE A 799 -1.28 10.35 27.45
N ARG A 800 -1.12 9.05 27.73
CA ARG A 800 -1.58 8.39 28.96
C ARG A 800 -0.55 7.37 29.44
N GLY A 801 -0.69 6.95 30.68
CA GLY A 801 0.10 5.88 31.31
C GLY A 801 -0.35 5.69 32.75
N ASN A 802 0.30 4.77 33.45
CA ASN A 802 0.04 4.50 34.87
C ASN A 802 1.18 5.08 35.69
N ALA A 803 0.88 6.05 36.55
CA ALA A 803 1.85 6.56 37.51
C ALA A 803 2.05 5.52 38.62
N GLU A 804 3.31 5.32 39.02
CA GLU A 804 3.67 4.54 40.22
C GLU A 804 3.39 5.29 41.53
#